data_AF-A0A7G2FEW8-F1
#
_entry.id   AF-A0A7G2FEW8-F1
#
_cell.length_a   1.000
_cell.length_b   1.000
_cell.length_c   1.000
_cell.angle_alpha   90.00
_cell.angle_beta   90.00
_cell.angle_gamma   90.00
#
_symmetry.space_group_name_H-M   'P 1'
#
loop_
_entity.id
_entity.type
_entity.pdbx_description
1 polymer ?
#
loop_
_entity_poly.entity_id
_entity_poly.type
_entity_poly.pdbx_seq_one_letter_code
_entity_poly.pdbx_strand_id
1 'polypeptide(L)'
;MELVHSATFPCKQKLLIAVTIATALLTIIPLLYPFLEDPNFFLKQQPPSQSSIIKLENDVVTSHDSCDIFSGEWVPNPEAPYYTNTTCWAIHEHQNCMKFGRPDTDFIKWKWKPYGCEDGLPVFDPVRFLEIVRGKTMAFVGDSVSRNHMQSLICLLSQVEYPMDASVKNDDYFKRWTYETYNFTIAAFWTPHLVKSKEPDQTQPKHIDIFDLYLDEADESWTADIGDFDFVIISSGHWHYRPSVYYENRTITGCHYCQLPNITDLTMFYGYRKAFRTAFKAILESESFKGVMYLRSFAPSHFEGGLWNEGGDCLRKQPYRSNETQDETTMKLHKIQLEEFWRAEEEAKKKGKRLRLLDTTQAMWLRPDGHPSRYGHIPEANVTLYNDCVHWCLPGPIDNLNDFLLAMLKREEDKGLLAQVRKIHLNSSSDDHSSPVTTSPSRTRIRDDEQMCDLFTGEWVPNEEAPYYTNTTCWAIHEHQNCMKYGRPDTGFMRWRWKPESCDLPIFDPQEFLEMVRGKAMGFVGDSISRNQVQSLLCLLSRVEYPEDISPSPDTDFKVWNYTSYNFTLHVMWSPFLVKATKPDPKSNFFSLYLDEYDTKWTSQLDQLDYLVISSGHWFSRPVIFYENQQISGCQYCALPNTTELPLTYGYRKALRISLKAIIENFKGLAFLRSFSPQHFEGGAWNEGGDCVRTQPYRRNETIPEADLKVHDIQREEFRAAEEDGMKKSGLRLKLMDTTQAMLLRPDGHPGRYGHLQNPNVTLRNDCIHWCLPGPIDTLNDILLQMMKTDN
;
A
#
# COMPACT_ATOMS: atom_id res chain seq x y z
N MET A 1 -69.89 -73.28 -11.08
CA MET A 1 -69.81 -72.67 -12.42
C MET A 1 -68.35 -72.38 -12.67
N GLU A 2 -67.64 -73.35 -13.26
CA GLU A 2 -67.20 -73.31 -14.67
C GLU A 2 -66.07 -72.28 -14.87
N LEU A 3 -64.81 -72.72 -14.88
CA LEU A 3 -64.04 -73.19 -16.05
C LEU A 3 -63.78 -72.09 -17.10
N VAL A 4 -62.56 -71.53 -17.10
CA VAL A 4 -61.74 -71.22 -18.30
C VAL A 4 -60.25 -71.15 -17.83
N HIS A 5 -59.46 -72.22 -17.89
CA HIS A 5 -58.49 -72.56 -18.96
C HIS A 5 -57.62 -71.38 -19.45
N SER A 6 -56.38 -71.27 -18.94
CA SER A 6 -55.14 -71.75 -19.58
C SER A 6 -54.61 -70.85 -20.71
N ALA A 7 -53.51 -70.17 -20.42
CA ALA A 7 -52.41 -69.97 -21.36
C ALA A 7 -51.09 -69.80 -20.58
N THR A 8 -50.42 -70.92 -20.33
CA THR A 8 -49.02 -70.97 -19.91
C THR A 8 -48.13 -70.44 -21.04
N PHE A 9 -47.46 -69.30 -20.82
CA PHE A 9 -46.34 -68.84 -21.63
C PHE A 9 -45.02 -69.12 -20.89
N PRO A 10 -43.96 -69.61 -21.55
CA PRO A 10 -42.83 -70.25 -20.90
C PRO A 10 -41.95 -69.27 -20.11
N CYS A 11 -41.77 -69.56 -18.82
CA CYS A 11 -41.03 -68.77 -17.82
C CYS A 11 -39.58 -68.40 -18.24
N LYS A 12 -38.95 -69.18 -19.12
CA LYS A 12 -37.58 -68.92 -19.61
C LYS A 12 -37.47 -67.70 -20.52
N GLN A 13 -38.52 -67.37 -21.28
CA GLN A 13 -38.47 -66.27 -22.25
C GLN A 13 -38.65 -64.91 -21.56
N LYS A 14 -39.43 -64.86 -20.47
CA LYS A 14 -39.59 -63.67 -19.62
C LYS A 14 -38.32 -63.34 -18.84
N LEU A 15 -37.60 -64.35 -18.34
CA LEU A 15 -36.33 -64.13 -17.64
C LEU A 15 -35.24 -63.66 -18.61
N LEU A 16 -35.16 -64.23 -19.81
CA LEU A 16 -34.20 -63.77 -20.81
C LEU A 16 -34.49 -62.32 -21.20
N ILE A 17 -35.74 -61.97 -21.54
CA ILE A 17 -36.11 -60.59 -21.90
C ILE A 17 -35.88 -59.62 -20.73
N ALA A 18 -36.21 -60.00 -19.50
CA ALA A 18 -35.97 -59.16 -18.32
C ALA A 18 -34.47 -58.95 -18.08
N VAL A 19 -33.64 -59.98 -18.28
CA VAL A 19 -32.19 -59.88 -18.16
C VAL A 19 -31.61 -59.04 -19.30
N THR A 20 -32.08 -59.20 -20.55
CA THR A 20 -31.59 -58.38 -21.68
C THR A 20 -32.00 -56.92 -21.55
N ILE A 21 -33.21 -56.64 -21.03
CA ILE A 21 -33.65 -55.26 -20.74
C ILE A 21 -32.85 -54.69 -19.57
N ALA A 22 -32.63 -55.45 -18.50
CA ALA A 22 -31.83 -54.99 -17.37
C ALA A 22 -30.36 -54.74 -17.75
N THR A 23 -29.75 -55.61 -18.56
CA THR A 23 -28.39 -55.37 -19.06
C THR A 23 -28.33 -54.23 -20.06
N ALA A 24 -29.33 -54.07 -20.93
CA ALA A 24 -29.44 -52.89 -21.79
C ALA A 24 -29.59 -51.59 -20.98
N LEU A 25 -30.42 -51.57 -19.93
CA LEU A 25 -30.58 -50.42 -19.05
C LEU A 25 -29.30 -50.14 -18.24
N LEU A 26 -28.58 -51.16 -17.76
CA LEU A 26 -27.35 -51.00 -16.97
C LEU A 26 -26.09 -50.72 -17.79
N THR A 27 -26.10 -51.00 -19.10
CA THR A 27 -24.93 -50.76 -19.97
C THR A 27 -25.15 -49.59 -20.90
N ILE A 28 -26.32 -49.48 -21.53
CA ILE A 28 -26.60 -48.47 -22.55
C ILE A 28 -27.00 -47.13 -21.92
N ILE A 29 -27.70 -47.11 -20.77
CA ILE A 29 -28.06 -45.83 -20.12
C ILE A 29 -26.83 -45.10 -19.57
N PRO A 30 -25.87 -45.73 -18.84
CA PRO A 30 -24.66 -45.01 -18.42
C PRO A 30 -23.78 -44.58 -19.60
N LEU A 31 -23.85 -45.29 -20.73
CA LEU A 31 -23.16 -44.92 -21.97
C LEU A 31 -23.87 -43.79 -22.73
N LEU A 32 -25.20 -43.63 -22.61
CA LEU A 32 -25.98 -42.57 -23.27
C LEU A 32 -26.26 -41.35 -22.36
N TYR A 33 -26.12 -41.49 -21.04
CA TYR A 33 -26.33 -40.42 -20.07
C TYR A 33 -25.45 -39.18 -20.33
N PRO A 34 -24.15 -39.33 -20.67
CA PRO A 34 -23.30 -38.19 -21.03
C PRO A 34 -23.72 -37.50 -22.34
N PHE A 35 -24.40 -38.23 -23.24
CA PHE A 35 -24.87 -37.70 -24.53
C PHE A 35 -26.19 -36.94 -24.43
N LEU A 36 -26.98 -37.17 -23.37
CA LEU A 36 -28.26 -36.50 -23.14
C LEU A 36 -28.12 -35.22 -22.29
N GLU A 37 -27.13 -35.13 -21.40
CA GLU A 37 -26.84 -33.92 -20.63
C GLU A 37 -25.98 -32.88 -21.38
N ASP A 38 -25.12 -33.29 -22.32
CA ASP A 38 -24.25 -32.37 -23.07
C ASP A 38 -24.00 -32.84 -24.52
N PRO A 39 -24.67 -32.26 -25.53
CA PRO A 39 -24.48 -32.64 -26.94
C PRO A 39 -23.07 -32.33 -27.49
N ASN A 40 -22.19 -31.66 -26.72
CA ASN A 40 -20.81 -31.35 -27.10
C ASN A 40 -19.75 -32.24 -26.41
N PHE A 41 -20.12 -33.40 -25.86
CA PHE A 41 -19.20 -34.32 -25.17
C PHE A 41 -17.89 -34.63 -25.95
N PHE A 42 -17.97 -34.81 -27.28
CA PHE A 42 -16.78 -35.06 -28.11
C PHE A 42 -15.91 -33.83 -28.38
N LEU A 43 -16.43 -32.62 -28.24
CA LEU A 43 -15.64 -31.37 -28.31
C LEU A 43 -14.78 -31.17 -27.05
N LYS A 44 -15.19 -31.74 -25.90
CA LYS A 44 -14.46 -31.65 -24.62
C LYS A 44 -13.33 -32.67 -24.43
N GLN A 45 -13.26 -33.73 -25.26
CA GLN A 45 -12.19 -34.73 -25.22
C GLN A 45 -11.01 -34.44 -26.15
N GLN A 46 -11.06 -33.37 -26.95
CA GLN A 46 -9.86 -32.89 -27.63
C GLN A 46 -8.93 -32.24 -26.60
N PRO A 47 -7.60 -32.49 -26.66
CA PRO A 47 -6.66 -31.69 -25.89
C PRO A 47 -6.95 -30.21 -26.18
N PRO A 48 -7.08 -29.36 -25.15
CA PRO A 48 -7.43 -27.96 -25.37
C PRO A 48 -6.45 -27.38 -26.38
N SER A 49 -6.99 -26.78 -27.44
CA SER A 49 -6.17 -26.14 -28.47
C SER A 49 -5.23 -25.14 -27.80
N GLN A 50 -4.04 -24.95 -28.36
CA GLN A 50 -3.06 -23.97 -27.84
C GLN A 50 -3.72 -22.59 -27.60
N SER A 51 -4.70 -22.21 -28.42
CA SER A 51 -5.50 -20.98 -28.25
C SER A 51 -6.43 -20.97 -27.03
N SER A 52 -6.99 -22.11 -26.62
CA SER A 52 -7.86 -22.22 -25.44
C SER A 52 -7.07 -22.27 -24.13
N ILE A 53 -5.86 -22.84 -24.15
CA ILE A 53 -4.91 -22.76 -23.03
C ILE A 53 -4.37 -21.34 -22.90
N ILE A 54 -3.95 -20.70 -24.00
CA ILE A 54 -3.54 -19.28 -23.99
C ILE A 54 -4.69 -18.39 -23.55
N LYS A 55 -5.93 -18.70 -23.91
CA LYS A 55 -7.10 -17.95 -23.44
C LYS A 55 -7.36 -18.16 -21.95
N LEU A 56 -7.25 -19.39 -21.43
CA LEU A 56 -7.39 -19.64 -19.98
C LEU A 56 -6.22 -19.03 -19.19
N GLU A 57 -5.01 -19.09 -19.73
CA GLU A 57 -3.80 -18.50 -19.18
C GLU A 57 -3.89 -16.97 -19.22
N ASN A 58 -4.39 -16.38 -20.31
CA ASN A 58 -4.66 -14.95 -20.40
C ASN A 58 -5.81 -14.53 -19.48
N ASP A 59 -6.96 -15.22 -19.46
CA ASP A 59 -8.14 -14.88 -18.66
C ASP A 59 -7.82 -14.97 -17.14
N VAL A 60 -7.02 -15.95 -16.72
CA VAL A 60 -6.56 -16.08 -15.33
C VAL A 60 -5.43 -15.10 -15.00
N VAL A 61 -4.50 -14.81 -15.92
CA VAL A 61 -3.46 -13.79 -15.72
C VAL A 61 -4.05 -12.38 -15.69
N THR A 62 -5.09 -12.10 -16.50
CA THR A 62 -5.76 -10.79 -16.53
C THR A 62 -6.63 -10.53 -15.29
N SER A 63 -7.22 -11.57 -14.68
CA SER A 63 -8.12 -11.41 -13.53
C SER A 63 -7.44 -11.55 -12.15
N HIS A 64 -6.29 -12.24 -12.05
CA HIS A 64 -5.69 -12.55 -10.75
C HIS A 64 -4.52 -11.66 -10.30
N ASP A 65 -3.82 -10.97 -11.21
CA ASP A 65 -2.66 -10.12 -10.86
C ASP A 65 -2.94 -8.60 -10.94
N SER A 66 -4.13 -8.17 -11.37
CA SER A 66 -4.46 -6.74 -11.57
C SER A 66 -5.42 -6.13 -10.54
N CYS A 67 -6.19 -6.95 -9.81
CA CYS A 67 -7.26 -6.48 -8.91
C CYS A 67 -6.87 -6.64 -7.42
N ASP A 68 -6.58 -5.51 -6.78
CA ASP A 68 -6.49 -5.40 -5.32
C ASP A 68 -7.89 -5.43 -4.70
N ILE A 69 -8.22 -6.55 -4.04
CA ILE A 69 -9.52 -6.71 -3.40
C ILE A 69 -9.62 -5.97 -2.06
N PHE A 70 -8.51 -5.50 -1.50
CA PHE A 70 -8.45 -4.95 -0.14
C PHE A 70 -8.65 -3.43 -0.10
N SER A 71 -8.51 -2.75 -1.24
CA SER A 71 -8.78 -1.32 -1.41
C SER A 71 -10.16 -1.09 -2.03
N GLY A 72 -11.01 -0.29 -1.40
CA GLY A 72 -12.43 -0.21 -1.78
C GLY A 72 -13.27 0.70 -0.90
N GLU A 73 -14.58 0.54 -1.01
CA GLU A 73 -15.59 1.24 -0.23
C GLU A 73 -16.67 0.29 0.28
N TRP A 74 -17.31 0.66 1.38
CA TRP A 74 -18.51 -0.03 1.86
C TRP A 74 -19.74 0.45 1.12
N VAL A 75 -20.48 -0.49 0.53
CA VAL A 75 -21.75 -0.21 -0.17
C VAL A 75 -22.91 -0.94 0.51
N PRO A 76 -24.14 -0.39 0.44
CA PRO A 76 -25.30 -1.06 1.00
C PRO A 76 -25.51 -2.46 0.43
N ASN A 77 -25.86 -3.39 1.32
CA ASN A 77 -26.16 -4.77 1.02
C ASN A 77 -27.49 -5.16 1.70
N PRO A 78 -28.63 -5.01 1.00
CA PRO A 78 -29.94 -5.28 1.59
C PRO A 78 -30.16 -6.76 1.91
N GLU A 79 -29.40 -7.67 1.28
CA GLU A 79 -29.54 -9.13 1.38
C GLU A 79 -28.95 -9.72 2.66
N ALA A 80 -27.99 -9.05 3.29
CA ALA A 80 -27.43 -9.46 4.59
C ALA A 80 -28.48 -9.33 5.72
N PRO A 81 -28.36 -9.97 6.89
CA PRO A 81 -27.37 -11.00 7.19
C PRO A 81 -27.75 -12.37 6.63
N TYR A 82 -26.75 -13.23 6.57
CA TYR A 82 -26.85 -14.62 6.10
C TYR A 82 -27.11 -15.61 7.25
N TYR A 83 -27.06 -15.14 8.49
CA TYR A 83 -27.46 -15.87 9.69
C TYR A 83 -27.98 -14.88 10.74
N THR A 84 -28.59 -15.36 11.80
CA THR A 84 -29.07 -14.54 12.91
C THR A 84 -28.38 -14.93 14.20
N ASN A 85 -28.56 -14.11 15.23
CA ASN A 85 -28.08 -14.40 16.58
C ASN A 85 -28.64 -15.70 17.21
N THR A 86 -29.67 -16.30 16.61
CA THR A 86 -30.29 -17.54 17.10
C THR A 86 -29.99 -18.76 16.22
N THR A 87 -29.49 -18.55 15.00
CA THR A 87 -29.20 -19.64 14.05
C THR A 87 -27.73 -20.08 14.08
N CYS A 88 -26.87 -19.40 14.84
CA CYS A 88 -25.49 -19.82 15.03
C CYS A 88 -25.17 -19.94 16.53
N TRP A 89 -24.75 -21.13 16.95
CA TRP A 89 -24.38 -21.40 18.34
C TRP A 89 -22.96 -20.90 18.69
N ALA A 90 -22.11 -20.67 17.69
CA ALA A 90 -20.71 -20.29 17.89
C ALA A 90 -20.51 -18.82 18.31
N ILE A 91 -21.57 -18.01 18.30
CA ILE A 91 -21.52 -16.61 18.71
C ILE A 91 -21.30 -16.52 20.22
N HIS A 92 -20.17 -15.96 20.65
CA HIS A 92 -19.96 -15.68 22.07
C HIS A 92 -20.87 -14.55 22.55
N GLU A 93 -21.28 -14.62 23.82
CA GLU A 93 -22.23 -13.68 24.44
C GLU A 93 -21.86 -12.21 24.15
N HIS A 94 -20.62 -11.79 24.42
CA HIS A 94 -20.19 -10.40 24.20
C HIS A 94 -20.21 -9.91 22.75
N GLN A 95 -20.33 -10.81 21.78
CA GLN A 95 -20.47 -10.49 20.34
C GLN A 95 -21.92 -10.56 19.87
N ASN A 96 -22.84 -11.07 20.71
CA ASN A 96 -24.25 -11.27 20.38
C ASN A 96 -25.08 -10.00 20.65
N CYS A 97 -24.84 -8.96 19.86
CA CYS A 97 -25.41 -7.64 20.12
C CYS A 97 -26.95 -7.61 20.08
N MET A 98 -27.58 -8.48 19.30
CA MET A 98 -29.02 -8.58 19.17
C MET A 98 -29.64 -9.24 20.40
N LYS A 99 -28.98 -10.23 21.01
CA LYS A 99 -29.45 -10.87 22.24
C LYS A 99 -29.55 -9.86 23.39
N PHE A 100 -28.64 -8.89 23.44
CA PHE A 100 -28.60 -7.85 24.47
C PHE A 100 -29.30 -6.55 24.05
N GLY A 101 -30.12 -6.60 23.00
CA GLY A 101 -31.08 -5.54 22.69
C GLY A 101 -30.50 -4.33 21.95
N ARG A 102 -29.43 -4.50 21.17
CA ARG A 102 -28.95 -3.45 20.27
C ARG A 102 -30.08 -3.02 19.30
N PRO A 103 -30.48 -1.74 19.30
CA PRO A 103 -31.69 -1.31 18.59
C PRO A 103 -31.48 -1.02 17.10
N ASP A 104 -30.27 -0.65 16.68
CA ASP A 104 -29.91 -0.43 15.27
C ASP A 104 -29.38 -1.71 14.63
N THR A 105 -29.79 -2.00 13.39
CA THR A 105 -29.37 -3.20 12.63
C THR A 105 -28.71 -2.88 11.30
N ASP A 106 -28.66 -1.60 10.90
CA ASP A 106 -28.15 -1.17 9.60
C ASP A 106 -26.66 -1.48 9.41
N PHE A 107 -25.90 -1.61 10.50
CA PHE A 107 -24.50 -2.03 10.48
C PHE A 107 -24.30 -3.43 9.87
N ILE A 108 -25.34 -4.26 9.79
CA ILE A 108 -25.27 -5.59 9.18
C ILE A 108 -25.45 -5.51 7.65
N LYS A 109 -26.02 -4.42 7.14
CA LYS A 109 -26.48 -4.26 5.75
C LYS A 109 -25.40 -3.64 4.84
N TRP A 110 -24.16 -4.08 4.96
CA TRP A 110 -23.04 -3.55 4.17
C TRP A 110 -22.23 -4.68 3.54
N LYS A 111 -21.65 -4.41 2.37
CA LYS A 111 -20.65 -5.26 1.74
C LYS A 111 -19.48 -4.42 1.22
N TRP A 112 -18.32 -5.05 1.14
CA TRP A 112 -17.14 -4.42 0.59
C TRP A 112 -17.17 -4.44 -0.94
N LYS A 113 -16.86 -3.31 -1.56
CA LYS A 113 -16.71 -3.18 -3.01
C LYS A 113 -15.28 -2.71 -3.32
N PRO A 114 -14.42 -3.59 -3.86
CA PRO A 114 -13.09 -3.19 -4.28
C PRO A 114 -13.09 -2.17 -5.42
N TYR A 115 -12.06 -1.33 -5.47
CA TYR A 115 -11.82 -0.44 -6.60
C TYR A 115 -11.16 -1.20 -7.76
N GLY A 116 -11.60 -0.94 -8.99
CA GLY A 116 -10.91 -1.46 -10.20
C GLY A 116 -11.09 -2.96 -10.49
N CYS A 117 -11.98 -3.65 -9.79
CA CYS A 117 -12.26 -5.07 -10.02
C CYS A 117 -13.58 -5.24 -10.79
N GLU A 118 -13.51 -5.71 -12.04
CA GLU A 118 -14.69 -5.85 -12.94
C GLU A 118 -15.79 -6.74 -12.35
N ASP A 119 -15.41 -7.87 -11.74
CA ASP A 119 -16.34 -8.82 -11.12
C ASP A 119 -16.66 -8.51 -9.64
N GLY A 120 -16.01 -7.50 -9.06
CA GLY A 120 -16.12 -7.13 -7.64
C GLY A 120 -15.65 -8.24 -6.67
N LEU A 121 -15.93 -8.05 -5.37
CA LEU A 121 -15.77 -9.08 -4.35
C LEU A 121 -17.13 -9.77 -4.14
N PRO A 122 -17.28 -11.06 -4.49
CA PRO A 122 -18.54 -11.76 -4.25
C PRO A 122 -18.76 -11.98 -2.75
N VAL A 123 -20.04 -11.96 -2.36
CA VAL A 123 -20.48 -12.37 -1.02
C VAL A 123 -20.05 -13.82 -0.75
N PHE A 124 -19.70 -14.12 0.48
CA PHE A 124 -19.31 -15.44 0.94
C PHE A 124 -20.32 -16.52 0.57
N ASP A 125 -19.85 -17.53 -0.16
CA ASP A 125 -20.61 -18.73 -0.49
C ASP A 125 -20.11 -19.89 0.38
N PRO A 126 -20.91 -20.36 1.36
CA PRO A 126 -20.48 -21.41 2.29
C PRO A 126 -20.29 -22.77 1.62
N VAL A 127 -21.06 -23.08 0.57
CA VAL A 127 -20.91 -24.35 -0.17
C VAL A 127 -19.60 -24.31 -0.94
N ARG A 128 -19.34 -23.22 -1.67
CA ARG A 128 -18.10 -23.08 -2.43
C ARG A 128 -16.88 -23.08 -1.51
N PHE A 129 -16.96 -22.42 -0.36
CA PHE A 129 -15.88 -22.47 0.63
C PHE A 129 -15.60 -23.90 1.07
N LEU A 130 -16.63 -24.63 1.53
CA LEU A 130 -16.51 -26.02 1.99
C LEU A 130 -15.98 -26.97 0.91
N GLU A 131 -16.33 -26.76 -0.36
CA GLU A 131 -15.74 -27.51 -1.47
C GLU A 131 -14.24 -27.22 -1.66
N ILE A 132 -13.82 -25.94 -1.58
CA ILE A 132 -12.39 -25.57 -1.69
C ILE A 132 -11.58 -26.18 -0.54
N VAL A 133 -12.15 -26.26 0.66
CA VAL A 133 -11.48 -26.79 1.85
C VAL A 133 -11.78 -28.27 2.13
N ARG A 134 -12.44 -28.96 1.19
CA ARG A 134 -12.77 -30.39 1.33
C ARG A 134 -11.50 -31.22 1.52
N GLY A 135 -11.48 -32.05 2.56
CA GLY A 135 -10.34 -32.89 2.92
C GLY A 135 -9.13 -32.12 3.45
N LYS A 136 -9.29 -30.83 3.79
CA LYS A 136 -8.21 -29.95 4.25
C LYS A 136 -8.42 -29.52 5.71
N THR A 137 -7.44 -28.80 6.22
CA THR A 137 -7.36 -28.35 7.60
C THR A 137 -7.00 -26.86 7.65
N MET A 138 -7.62 -26.11 8.58
CA MET A 138 -7.40 -24.67 8.72
C MET A 138 -7.24 -24.28 10.19
N ALA A 139 -6.19 -23.51 10.51
CA ALA A 139 -5.93 -22.99 11.85
C ALA A 139 -6.06 -21.47 11.89
N PHE A 140 -6.81 -20.96 12.87
CA PHE A 140 -6.78 -19.56 13.29
C PHE A 140 -5.86 -19.43 14.50
N VAL A 141 -4.78 -18.65 14.36
CA VAL A 141 -3.74 -18.50 15.38
C VAL A 141 -3.72 -17.03 15.81
N GLY A 142 -4.02 -16.75 17.08
CA GLY A 142 -4.03 -15.35 17.52
C GLY A 142 -4.79 -15.02 18.78
N ASP A 143 -5.26 -13.78 18.81
CA ASP A 143 -6.02 -13.19 19.92
C ASP A 143 -7.55 -13.38 19.79
N SER A 144 -8.31 -12.67 20.64
CA SER A 144 -9.77 -12.74 20.67
C SER A 144 -10.45 -12.25 19.39
N VAL A 145 -9.82 -11.38 18.61
CA VAL A 145 -10.36 -10.94 17.31
C VAL A 145 -10.08 -12.00 16.23
N SER A 146 -8.98 -12.76 16.34
CA SER A 146 -8.76 -13.96 15.53
C SER A 146 -9.88 -14.99 15.74
N ARG A 147 -10.25 -15.23 17.00
CA ARG A 147 -11.39 -16.09 17.34
C ARG A 147 -12.72 -15.51 16.82
N ASN A 148 -12.92 -14.21 16.92
CA ASN A 148 -14.12 -13.55 16.40
C ASN A 148 -14.31 -13.79 14.88
N HIS A 149 -13.23 -13.74 14.10
CA HIS A 149 -13.23 -14.05 12.66
C HIS A 149 -13.56 -15.54 12.42
N MET A 150 -12.95 -16.45 13.18
CA MET A 150 -13.27 -17.88 13.10
C MET A 150 -14.74 -18.17 13.44
N GLN A 151 -15.29 -17.52 14.47
CA GLN A 151 -16.70 -17.69 14.87
C GLN A 151 -17.65 -17.24 13.77
N SER A 152 -17.35 -16.09 13.14
CA SER A 152 -18.08 -15.62 11.96
C SER A 152 -18.07 -16.67 10.84
N LEU A 153 -16.90 -17.26 10.55
CA LEU A 153 -16.79 -18.31 9.53
C LEU A 153 -17.66 -19.52 9.88
N ILE A 154 -17.61 -20.01 11.12
CA ILE A 154 -18.46 -21.12 11.58
C ILE A 154 -19.95 -20.79 11.41
N CYS A 155 -20.34 -19.56 11.73
CA CYS A 155 -21.73 -19.12 11.56
C CYS A 155 -22.19 -19.09 10.10
N LEU A 156 -21.34 -18.59 9.19
CA LEU A 156 -21.63 -18.59 7.76
C LEU A 156 -21.74 -20.03 7.22
N LEU A 157 -20.86 -20.93 7.65
CA LEU A 157 -20.84 -22.34 7.24
C LEU A 157 -22.01 -23.16 7.82
N SER A 158 -22.54 -22.75 8.98
CA SER A 158 -23.71 -23.40 9.63
C SER A 158 -24.99 -23.33 8.80
N GLN A 159 -25.02 -22.51 7.74
CA GLN A 159 -26.07 -22.54 6.73
C GLN A 159 -26.10 -23.84 5.90
N VAL A 160 -24.96 -24.55 5.85
CA VAL A 160 -24.76 -25.79 5.09
C VAL A 160 -24.62 -26.98 6.03
N GLU A 161 -23.69 -26.91 6.98
CA GLU A 161 -23.42 -27.99 7.94
C GLU A 161 -22.93 -27.39 9.26
N TYR A 162 -23.40 -27.93 10.38
CA TYR A 162 -22.84 -27.58 11.69
C TYR A 162 -21.61 -28.45 11.97
N PRO A 163 -20.51 -27.87 12.46
CA PRO A 163 -19.34 -28.67 12.74
C PRO A 163 -19.45 -29.37 14.10
N MET A 164 -18.83 -30.54 14.21
CA MET A 164 -18.77 -31.33 15.44
C MET A 164 -17.48 -31.00 16.20
N ASP A 165 -17.57 -30.85 17.53
CA ASP A 165 -16.39 -30.67 18.36
C ASP A 165 -15.48 -31.91 18.29
N ALA A 166 -14.25 -31.68 17.86
CA ALA A 166 -13.20 -32.69 17.70
C ALA A 166 -11.99 -32.39 18.62
N SER A 167 -12.19 -31.54 19.64
CA SER A 167 -11.14 -31.14 20.58
C SER A 167 -10.74 -32.32 21.47
N VAL A 168 -9.43 -32.57 21.58
CA VAL A 168 -8.89 -33.66 22.41
C VAL A 168 -9.00 -33.34 23.91
N LYS A 169 -8.95 -32.06 24.26
CA LYS A 169 -9.09 -31.55 25.62
C LYS A 169 -10.18 -30.50 25.66
N ASN A 170 -10.90 -30.43 26.77
CA ASN A 170 -11.83 -29.34 27.02
C ASN A 170 -11.06 -28.13 27.56
N ASP A 171 -10.26 -27.51 26.69
CA ASP A 171 -9.48 -26.30 26.96
C ASP A 171 -9.97 -25.20 26.01
N ASP A 172 -10.08 -23.97 26.50
CA ASP A 172 -10.48 -22.81 25.70
C ASP A 172 -9.31 -22.18 24.95
N TYR A 173 -8.07 -22.58 25.28
CA TYR A 173 -6.85 -22.14 24.60
C TYR A 173 -6.63 -22.87 23.26
N PHE A 174 -7.17 -24.08 23.10
CA PHE A 174 -7.17 -24.80 21.83
C PHE A 174 -8.48 -25.52 21.59
N LYS A 175 -9.14 -25.20 20.48
CA LYS A 175 -10.39 -25.84 20.05
C LYS A 175 -10.28 -26.32 18.62
N ARG A 176 -10.97 -27.41 18.31
CA ARG A 176 -11.01 -28.02 16.98
C ARG A 176 -12.42 -28.47 16.65
N TRP A 177 -12.88 -28.20 15.44
CA TRP A 177 -14.18 -28.64 14.95
C TRP A 177 -14.05 -29.25 13.55
N THR A 178 -14.88 -30.25 13.27
CA THR A 178 -14.87 -30.97 11.98
C THR A 178 -16.23 -30.94 11.31
N TYR A 179 -16.24 -30.60 10.02
CA TYR A 179 -17.38 -30.72 9.12
C TYR A 179 -17.28 -32.10 8.44
N GLU A 180 -18.03 -33.08 8.94
CA GLU A 180 -17.86 -34.49 8.59
C GLU A 180 -18.09 -34.75 7.09
N THR A 181 -19.11 -34.11 6.51
CA THR A 181 -19.47 -34.30 5.08
C THR A 181 -18.36 -33.81 4.14
N TYR A 182 -17.60 -32.82 4.57
CA TYR A 182 -16.51 -32.23 3.80
C TYR A 182 -15.13 -32.74 4.21
N ASN A 183 -15.03 -33.53 5.29
CA ASN A 183 -13.76 -33.88 5.91
C ASN A 183 -12.86 -32.63 6.10
N PHE A 184 -13.47 -31.53 6.53
CA PHE A 184 -12.79 -30.26 6.74
C PHE A 184 -12.69 -30.00 8.24
N THR A 185 -11.48 -29.72 8.72
CA THR A 185 -11.24 -29.40 10.13
C THR A 185 -10.78 -27.96 10.28
N ILE A 186 -11.44 -27.22 11.17
CA ILE A 186 -11.05 -25.89 11.60
C ILE A 186 -10.55 -25.95 13.05
N ALA A 187 -9.47 -25.24 13.36
CA ALA A 187 -8.94 -25.14 14.71
C ALA A 187 -8.65 -23.68 15.09
N ALA A 188 -8.68 -23.40 16.39
CA ALA A 188 -8.29 -22.12 16.96
C ALA A 188 -7.21 -22.32 18.03
N PHE A 189 -6.12 -21.56 17.91
CA PHE A 189 -5.04 -21.47 18.88
C PHE A 189 -5.06 -20.08 19.54
N TRP A 190 -5.27 -20.07 20.85
CA TRP A 190 -5.15 -18.86 21.65
C TRP A 190 -3.68 -18.58 21.93
N THR A 191 -3.16 -17.58 21.25
CA THR A 191 -1.80 -17.07 21.43
C THR A 191 -1.81 -15.56 21.16
N PRO A 192 -2.24 -14.76 22.15
CA PRO A 192 -2.58 -13.36 21.93
C PRO A 192 -1.38 -12.52 21.46
N HIS A 193 -0.15 -12.97 21.73
CA HIS A 193 1.10 -12.31 21.33
C HIS A 193 1.89 -13.09 20.26
N LEU A 194 1.42 -14.27 19.80
CA LEU A 194 2.10 -15.20 18.86
C LEU A 194 3.42 -15.81 19.35
N VAL A 195 4.16 -15.09 20.20
CA VAL A 195 5.36 -15.53 20.89
C VAL A 195 5.02 -16.08 22.27
N LYS A 196 5.95 -16.85 22.83
CA LYS A 196 5.82 -17.38 24.18
C LYS A 196 5.59 -16.23 25.16
N SER A 197 4.50 -16.33 25.91
CA SER A 197 4.10 -15.34 26.90
C SER A 197 3.83 -15.99 28.24
N LYS A 198 4.08 -15.27 29.34
CA LYS A 198 3.57 -15.63 30.67
C LYS A 198 2.58 -14.58 31.14
N GLU A 199 1.45 -15.07 31.61
CA GLU A 199 0.43 -14.24 32.24
C GLU A 199 0.94 -13.68 33.59
N PRO A 200 0.47 -12.49 34.00
CA PRO A 200 0.84 -11.90 35.28
C PRO A 200 0.46 -12.79 36.48
N ASP A 201 1.35 -12.89 37.47
CA ASP A 201 1.09 -13.64 38.71
C ASP A 201 0.06 -12.92 39.58
N GLN A 202 -1.16 -13.47 39.59
CA GLN A 202 -2.30 -12.91 40.34
C GLN A 202 -2.15 -13.00 41.87
N THR A 203 -1.13 -13.71 42.39
CA THR A 203 -0.93 -13.92 43.83
C THR A 203 -0.05 -12.84 44.50
N GLN A 204 0.55 -11.94 43.72
CA GLN A 204 1.47 -10.93 44.26
C GLN A 204 0.75 -9.61 44.66
N PRO A 205 1.10 -9.02 45.82
CA PRO A 205 0.35 -7.92 46.45
C PRO A 205 0.46 -6.55 45.75
N LYS A 206 1.24 -6.44 44.67
CA LYS A 206 1.24 -5.29 43.77
C LYS A 206 0.77 -5.77 42.41
N HIS A 207 -0.53 -5.67 42.15
CA HIS A 207 -1.09 -5.89 40.83
C HIS A 207 -0.44 -4.91 39.84
N ILE A 208 0.59 -5.36 39.14
CA ILE A 208 0.97 -4.81 37.85
C ILE A 208 0.65 -5.91 36.84
N ASP A 209 -0.37 -5.68 36.02
CA ASP A 209 -0.89 -6.55 34.95
C ASP A 209 0.15 -6.59 33.79
N ILE A 210 1.37 -7.05 34.10
CA ILE A 210 2.51 -7.09 33.19
C ILE A 210 2.70 -8.52 32.65
N PHE A 211 2.71 -8.63 31.33
CA PHE A 211 3.04 -9.87 30.63
C PHE A 211 4.55 -10.01 30.42
N ASP A 212 5.09 -11.21 30.58
CA ASP A 212 6.44 -11.50 30.10
C ASP A 212 6.35 -12.03 28.66
N LEU A 213 6.97 -11.34 27.70
CA LEU A 213 7.01 -11.76 26.30
C LEU A 213 8.43 -12.15 25.89
N TYR A 214 8.63 -13.38 25.44
CA TYR A 214 9.90 -13.88 24.93
C TYR A 214 9.96 -13.65 23.42
N LEU A 215 10.47 -12.49 23.02
CA LEU A 215 10.34 -11.96 21.66
C LEU A 215 11.11 -12.76 20.59
N ASP A 216 11.99 -13.67 21.00
CA ASP A 216 12.76 -14.59 20.15
C ASP A 216 12.34 -16.06 20.27
N GLU A 217 11.34 -16.37 21.10
CA GLU A 217 10.76 -17.71 21.27
C GLU A 217 9.31 -17.70 20.74
N ALA A 218 9.03 -18.37 19.63
CA ALA A 218 7.66 -18.56 19.17
C ALA A 218 6.87 -19.41 20.19
N ASP A 219 5.56 -19.18 20.30
CA ASP A 219 4.73 -19.96 21.21
C ASP A 219 4.58 -21.41 20.71
N GLU A 220 4.99 -22.36 21.54
CA GLU A 220 4.93 -23.79 21.26
C GLU A 220 3.48 -24.28 21.10
N SER A 221 2.51 -23.59 21.71
CA SER A 221 1.09 -23.97 21.69
C SER A 221 0.52 -24.13 20.28
N TRP A 222 0.99 -23.31 19.32
CA TRP A 222 0.57 -23.39 17.92
C TRP A 222 1.67 -23.95 17.02
N THR A 223 2.94 -23.63 17.28
CA THR A 223 4.05 -24.06 16.43
C THR A 223 4.34 -25.57 16.48
N ALA A 224 3.94 -26.26 17.55
CA ALA A 224 4.06 -27.71 17.63
C ALA A 224 3.18 -28.43 16.60
N ASP A 225 1.99 -27.88 16.31
CA ASP A 225 0.95 -28.55 15.53
C ASP A 225 0.74 -27.96 14.13
N ILE A 226 1.42 -26.86 13.76
CA ILE A 226 1.23 -26.21 12.44
C ILE A 226 1.45 -27.13 11.25
N GLY A 227 2.25 -28.19 11.39
CA GLY A 227 2.51 -29.16 10.33
C GLY A 227 1.26 -29.90 9.86
N ASP A 228 0.24 -29.97 10.72
CA ASP A 228 -1.02 -30.66 10.45
C ASP A 228 -2.02 -29.81 9.66
N PHE A 229 -1.69 -28.54 9.36
CA PHE A 229 -2.62 -27.57 8.77
C PHE A 229 -2.27 -27.19 7.33
N ASP A 230 -3.26 -27.24 6.43
CA ASP A 230 -3.15 -26.79 5.04
C ASP A 230 -3.19 -25.26 4.93
N PHE A 231 -3.95 -24.62 5.82
CA PHE A 231 -4.09 -23.16 5.90
C PHE A 231 -3.87 -22.69 7.33
N VAL A 232 -3.02 -21.68 7.52
CA VAL A 232 -2.79 -21.05 8.84
C VAL A 232 -3.06 -19.56 8.72
N ILE A 233 -4.06 -19.05 9.42
CA ILE A 233 -4.38 -17.62 9.49
C ILE A 233 -3.80 -17.07 10.81
N ILE A 234 -2.71 -16.31 10.71
CA ILE A 234 -2.09 -15.63 11.86
C ILE A 234 -2.67 -14.23 12.00
N SER A 235 -3.03 -13.85 13.21
CA SER A 235 -3.37 -12.46 13.52
C SER A 235 -3.24 -12.10 15.00
N SER A 236 -2.74 -10.90 15.29
CA SER A 236 -2.62 -10.37 16.65
C SER A 236 -2.47 -8.85 16.65
N GLY A 237 -3.01 -8.19 17.67
CA GLY A 237 -2.88 -6.75 17.84
C GLY A 237 -3.18 -6.24 19.24
N HIS A 238 -4.42 -6.37 19.67
CA HIS A 238 -4.95 -5.65 20.85
C HIS A 238 -4.22 -5.97 22.15
N TRP A 239 -3.70 -7.18 22.30
CA TRP A 239 -2.99 -7.60 23.51
C TRP A 239 -1.59 -6.98 23.66
N HIS A 240 -1.02 -6.40 22.59
CA HIS A 240 0.27 -5.71 22.65
C HIS A 240 0.17 -4.33 23.30
N TYR A 241 -1.05 -3.79 23.48
CA TYR A 241 -1.26 -2.57 24.27
C TYR A 241 -1.07 -2.80 25.78
N ARG A 242 -1.16 -4.06 26.23
CA ARG A 242 -0.99 -4.42 27.64
C ARG A 242 0.46 -4.19 28.09
N PRO A 243 0.67 -3.72 29.33
CA PRO A 243 2.01 -3.62 29.89
C PRO A 243 2.76 -4.95 29.75
N SER A 244 4.01 -4.89 29.32
CA SER A 244 4.79 -6.11 29.07
C SER A 244 6.28 -5.89 29.29
N VAL A 245 6.97 -6.93 29.74
CA VAL A 245 8.44 -7.00 29.81
C VAL A 245 8.93 -7.89 28.67
N TYR A 246 9.93 -7.41 27.96
CA TYR A 246 10.48 -8.07 26.80
C TYR A 246 11.74 -8.84 27.15
N TYR A 247 11.74 -10.11 26.78
CA TYR A 247 12.87 -11.02 26.91
C TYR A 247 13.42 -11.38 25.53
N GLU A 248 14.74 -11.32 25.38
CA GLU A 248 15.47 -11.97 24.29
C GLU A 248 16.63 -12.77 24.89
N ASN A 249 16.86 -13.98 24.38
CA ASN A 249 17.77 -14.96 24.97
C ASN A 249 17.52 -15.16 26.48
N ARG A 250 16.25 -15.08 26.89
CA ARG A 250 15.77 -15.13 28.29
C ARG A 250 16.37 -14.05 29.21
N THR A 251 16.85 -12.95 28.64
CA THR A 251 17.31 -11.76 29.35
C THR A 251 16.39 -10.57 29.06
N ILE A 252 16.19 -9.69 30.04
CA ILE A 252 15.33 -8.51 29.86
C ILE A 252 16.03 -7.53 28.89
N THR A 253 15.39 -7.26 27.75
CA THR A 253 15.86 -6.28 26.77
C THR A 253 15.20 -4.91 26.98
N GLY A 254 13.97 -4.89 27.49
CA GLY A 254 13.20 -3.66 27.72
C GLY A 254 11.77 -3.98 28.12
N CYS A 255 10.87 -3.00 28.01
CA CYS A 255 9.46 -3.20 28.32
C CYS A 255 8.55 -2.23 27.55
N HIS A 256 7.24 -2.37 27.72
CA HIS A 256 6.22 -1.38 27.37
C HIS A 256 5.37 -1.09 28.59
N TYR A 257 5.32 0.18 29.01
CA TYR A 257 4.50 0.67 30.11
C TYR A 257 4.63 -0.14 31.42
N CYS A 258 5.81 -0.71 31.69
CA CYS A 258 6.02 -1.58 32.84
C CYS A 258 6.26 -0.83 34.16
N GLN A 259 6.66 0.45 34.09
CA GLN A 259 7.00 1.30 35.25
C GLN A 259 8.04 0.68 36.20
N LEU A 260 8.87 -0.24 35.70
CA LEU A 260 9.92 -0.89 36.48
C LEU A 260 11.20 -0.04 36.48
N PRO A 261 11.87 0.13 37.63
CA PRO A 261 13.11 0.90 37.70
C PRO A 261 14.22 0.19 36.92
N ASN A 262 15.06 0.96 36.23
CA ASN A 262 16.22 0.49 35.45
C ASN A 262 15.88 -0.41 34.24
N ILE A 263 14.65 -0.39 33.73
CA ILE A 263 14.26 -1.06 32.48
C ILE A 263 13.79 -0.01 31.48
N THR A 264 14.34 -0.02 30.27
CA THR A 264 13.97 0.92 29.21
C THR A 264 12.60 0.59 28.64
N ASP A 265 11.73 1.59 28.55
CA ASP A 265 10.48 1.49 27.80
C ASP A 265 10.78 1.59 26.29
N LEU A 266 10.63 0.48 25.58
CA LEU A 266 10.83 0.35 24.13
C LEU A 266 9.54 0.52 23.34
N THR A 267 8.42 0.83 24.02
CA THR A 267 7.05 0.91 23.49
C THR A 267 6.49 -0.43 23.01
N MET A 268 5.16 -0.50 22.85
CA MET A 268 4.49 -1.68 22.28
C MET A 268 4.96 -2.01 20.85
N PHE A 269 5.36 -1.01 20.07
CA PHE A 269 5.75 -1.20 18.66
C PHE A 269 7.01 -2.05 18.51
N TYR A 270 7.94 -1.97 19.47
CA TYR A 270 9.13 -2.81 19.49
C TYR A 270 8.78 -4.28 19.67
N GLY A 271 7.99 -4.59 20.71
CA GLY A 271 7.51 -5.95 20.99
C GLY A 271 6.67 -6.50 19.85
N TYR A 272 5.73 -5.69 19.34
CA TYR A 272 4.87 -6.04 18.22
C TYR A 272 5.65 -6.45 16.96
N ARG A 273 6.64 -5.64 16.56
CA ARG A 273 7.50 -5.94 15.41
C ARG A 273 8.25 -7.26 15.58
N LYS A 274 8.85 -7.46 16.76
CA LYS A 274 9.62 -8.67 17.06
C LYS A 274 8.74 -9.91 17.11
N ALA A 275 7.54 -9.81 17.69
CA ALA A 275 6.59 -10.91 17.78
C ALA A 275 6.21 -11.44 16.38
N PHE A 276 5.84 -10.55 15.44
CA PHE A 276 5.55 -10.95 14.06
C PHE A 276 6.77 -11.53 13.34
N ARG A 277 7.95 -10.93 13.51
CA ARG A 277 9.20 -11.46 12.96
C ARG A 277 9.45 -12.90 13.41
N THR A 278 9.28 -13.16 14.70
CA THR A 278 9.50 -14.49 15.29
C THR A 278 8.42 -15.49 14.85
N ALA A 279 7.16 -15.08 14.80
CA ALA A 279 6.07 -15.93 14.29
C ALA A 279 6.28 -16.32 12.82
N PHE A 280 6.68 -15.39 11.96
CA PHE A 280 6.97 -15.68 10.56
C PHE A 280 8.20 -16.57 10.41
N LYS A 281 9.26 -16.30 11.17
CA LYS A 281 10.44 -17.15 11.22
C LYS A 281 10.07 -18.60 11.58
N ALA A 282 9.20 -18.82 12.56
CA ALA A 282 8.74 -20.16 12.93
C ALA A 282 8.05 -20.91 11.77
N ILE A 283 7.22 -20.23 10.98
CA ILE A 283 6.60 -20.79 9.76
C ILE A 283 7.66 -21.15 8.70
N LEU A 284 8.64 -20.26 8.51
CA LEU A 284 9.68 -20.42 7.50
C LEU A 284 10.68 -21.53 7.85
N GLU A 285 10.96 -21.72 9.13
CA GLU A 285 11.88 -22.74 9.66
C GLU A 285 11.21 -24.09 9.91
N SER A 286 9.88 -24.14 10.06
CA SER A 286 9.15 -25.39 10.22
C SER A 286 9.32 -26.29 9.00
N GLU A 287 9.92 -27.47 9.16
CA GLU A 287 10.04 -28.44 8.07
C GLU A 287 8.71 -29.13 7.74
N SER A 288 7.86 -29.31 8.75
CA SER A 288 6.57 -30.01 8.65
C SER A 288 5.51 -29.18 7.91
N PHE A 289 5.51 -27.86 8.06
CA PHE A 289 4.48 -27.02 7.43
C PHE A 289 4.64 -26.92 5.90
N LYS A 290 3.66 -27.42 5.15
CA LYS A 290 3.60 -27.34 3.67
C LYS A 290 2.42 -26.50 3.14
N GLY A 291 1.59 -25.98 4.04
CA GLY A 291 0.39 -25.21 3.74
C GLY A 291 0.64 -23.80 3.20
N VAL A 292 -0.40 -22.97 3.23
CA VAL A 292 -0.34 -21.53 3.00
C VAL A 292 -0.57 -20.81 4.31
N MET A 293 0.34 -19.91 4.68
CA MET A 293 0.13 -19.01 5.80
C MET A 293 -0.46 -17.69 5.31
N TYR A 294 -1.54 -17.25 5.94
CA TYR A 294 -2.16 -15.96 5.75
C TYR A 294 -1.90 -15.07 6.95
N LEU A 295 -1.41 -13.85 6.72
CA LEU A 295 -1.48 -12.79 7.72
C LEU A 295 -2.80 -12.05 7.54
N ARG A 296 -3.71 -12.14 8.53
CA ARG A 296 -4.86 -11.23 8.61
C ARG A 296 -4.41 -9.95 9.31
N SER A 297 -4.41 -8.83 8.59
CA SER A 297 -3.91 -7.55 9.12
C SER A 297 -4.80 -6.98 10.24
N PHE A 298 -4.29 -5.99 10.96
CA PHE A 298 -4.87 -5.51 12.21
C PHE A 298 -6.34 -5.05 12.03
N ALA A 299 -7.24 -5.56 12.87
CA ALA A 299 -8.63 -5.13 12.91
C ALA A 299 -8.79 -4.13 14.06
N PRO A 300 -8.94 -2.83 13.79
CA PRO A 300 -8.80 -1.76 14.78
C PRO A 300 -10.01 -1.64 15.71
N SER A 301 -9.80 -0.99 16.85
CA SER A 301 -10.85 -0.59 17.79
C SER A 301 -11.28 0.85 17.54
N HIS A 302 -12.54 1.20 17.84
CA HIS A 302 -13.07 2.55 17.59
C HIS A 302 -13.60 3.25 18.85
N PHE A 303 -12.74 3.48 19.84
CA PHE A 303 -13.13 4.26 21.03
C PHE A 303 -13.24 5.75 20.72
N GLU A 304 -14.35 6.36 21.13
CA GLU A 304 -14.63 7.80 21.06
C GLU A 304 -14.95 8.34 22.45
N GLY A 305 -14.60 9.60 22.71
CA GLY A 305 -14.94 10.29 23.96
C GLY A 305 -14.16 9.83 25.20
N GLY A 306 -13.18 8.93 25.04
CA GLY A 306 -12.30 8.46 26.11
C GLY A 306 -11.55 7.18 25.70
N LEU A 307 -10.60 6.74 26.54
CA LEU A 307 -9.99 5.42 26.42
C LEU A 307 -10.96 4.32 26.89
N TRP A 308 -10.62 3.06 26.59
CA TRP A 308 -11.41 1.89 26.98
C TRP A 308 -11.73 1.81 28.48
N ASN A 309 -10.84 2.34 29.33
CA ASN A 309 -10.96 2.38 30.79
C ASN A 309 -11.35 3.76 31.34
N GLU A 310 -11.61 4.75 30.48
CA GLU A 310 -11.91 6.13 30.86
C GLU A 310 -13.31 6.56 30.37
N GLY A 311 -14.18 5.59 30.07
CA GLY A 311 -15.56 5.84 29.63
C GLY A 311 -15.72 6.06 28.12
N GLY A 312 -14.71 5.71 27.31
CA GLY A 312 -14.84 5.69 25.86
C GLY A 312 -15.91 4.71 25.37
N ASP A 313 -16.52 5.00 24.22
CA ASP A 313 -17.57 4.19 23.60
C ASP A 313 -17.52 4.30 22.06
N CYS A 314 -18.26 3.46 21.35
CA CYS A 314 -18.32 3.35 19.88
C CYS A 314 -19.78 3.46 19.45
N LEU A 315 -20.31 4.68 19.48
CA LEU A 315 -21.74 4.94 19.31
C LEU A 315 -22.18 5.19 17.86
N ARG A 316 -21.23 5.16 16.92
CA ARG A 316 -21.53 5.34 15.50
C ARG A 316 -22.44 4.22 14.99
N LYS A 317 -23.30 4.58 14.04
CA LYS A 317 -24.31 3.67 13.45
C LYS A 317 -24.13 3.49 11.94
N GLN A 318 -23.12 4.14 11.36
CA GLN A 318 -22.81 4.06 9.95
C GLN A 318 -21.29 3.93 9.76
N PRO A 319 -20.85 3.31 8.65
CA PRO A 319 -19.45 3.29 8.26
C PRO A 319 -18.85 4.69 8.14
N TYR A 320 -17.55 4.79 8.33
CA TYR A 320 -16.80 5.94 7.86
C TYR A 320 -16.76 5.98 6.34
N ARG A 321 -16.65 7.19 5.80
CA ARG A 321 -16.20 7.43 4.43
C ARG A 321 -14.69 7.21 4.35
N SER A 322 -14.21 6.86 3.17
CA SER A 322 -12.79 6.62 2.90
C SER A 322 -11.85 7.80 3.21
N ASN A 323 -12.39 9.01 3.37
CA ASN A 323 -11.65 10.22 3.72
C ASN A 323 -11.71 10.58 5.22
N GLU A 324 -12.42 9.81 6.06
CA GLU A 324 -12.45 10.02 7.50
C GLU A 324 -11.23 9.35 8.15
N THR A 325 -10.54 10.12 9.00
CA THR A 325 -9.16 9.89 9.45
C THR A 325 -8.94 8.52 10.10
N GLN A 326 -7.82 7.87 9.75
CA GLN A 326 -7.22 6.75 10.48
C GLN A 326 -6.38 7.26 11.66
N ASP A 327 -6.49 6.60 12.82
CA ASP A 327 -5.63 6.94 13.96
C ASP A 327 -4.17 6.55 13.69
N GLU A 328 -3.22 7.37 14.18
CA GLU A 328 -1.79 7.21 13.96
C GLU A 328 -1.25 5.85 14.47
N THR A 329 -1.85 5.32 15.53
CA THR A 329 -1.40 4.09 16.18
C THR A 329 -1.76 2.87 15.33
N THR A 330 -3.01 2.80 14.85
CA THR A 330 -3.51 1.78 13.93
C THR A 330 -2.66 1.75 12.67
N MET A 331 -2.35 2.91 12.08
CA MET A 331 -1.48 2.99 10.91
C MET A 331 -0.08 2.49 11.16
N LYS A 332 0.48 2.78 12.34
CA LYS A 332 1.82 2.31 12.72
C LYS A 332 1.86 0.80 12.97
N LEU A 333 0.84 0.23 13.61
CA LEU A 333 0.71 -1.23 13.76
C LEU A 333 0.58 -1.90 12.39
N HIS A 334 -0.30 -1.38 11.54
CA HIS A 334 -0.49 -1.93 10.20
C HIS A 334 0.82 -1.89 9.39
N LYS A 335 1.52 -0.75 9.39
CA LYS A 335 2.82 -0.61 8.72
C LYS A 335 3.85 -1.63 9.21
N ILE A 336 3.94 -1.87 10.52
CA ILE A 336 4.84 -2.88 11.10
C ILE A 336 4.49 -4.29 10.59
N GLN A 337 3.20 -4.63 10.54
CA GLN A 337 2.77 -5.93 10.00
C GLN A 337 3.18 -6.10 8.55
N LEU A 338 2.96 -5.09 7.71
CA LEU A 338 3.33 -5.13 6.28
C LEU A 338 4.85 -5.27 6.10
N GLU A 339 5.65 -4.47 6.81
CA GLU A 339 7.10 -4.53 6.71
C GLU A 339 7.69 -5.90 7.10
N GLU A 340 7.23 -6.48 8.22
CA GLU A 340 7.71 -7.82 8.62
C GLU A 340 7.13 -8.92 7.72
N PHE A 341 5.91 -8.75 7.19
CA PHE A 341 5.31 -9.70 6.26
C PHE A 341 6.06 -9.77 4.94
N TRP A 342 6.33 -8.62 4.30
CA TRP A 342 7.00 -8.59 3.00
C TRP A 342 8.42 -9.15 3.10
N ARG A 343 9.13 -8.83 4.18
CA ARG A 343 10.43 -9.46 4.49
C ARG A 343 10.31 -11.00 4.57
N ALA A 344 9.30 -11.50 5.28
CA ALA A 344 9.10 -12.93 5.42
C ALA A 344 8.64 -13.60 4.11
N GLU A 345 7.86 -12.91 3.29
CA GLU A 345 7.35 -13.41 2.00
C GLU A 345 8.47 -13.56 0.97
N GLU A 346 9.43 -12.63 0.95
CA GLU A 346 10.65 -12.76 0.14
C GLU A 346 11.49 -13.97 0.53
N GLU A 347 11.65 -14.19 1.84
CA GLU A 347 12.34 -15.38 2.36
C GLU A 347 11.54 -16.66 2.07
N ALA A 348 10.21 -16.60 2.16
CA ALA A 348 9.32 -17.69 1.84
C ALA A 348 9.51 -18.15 0.39
N LYS A 349 9.55 -17.21 -0.57
CA LYS A 349 9.80 -17.49 -1.99
C LYS A 349 11.10 -18.27 -2.19
N LYS A 350 12.18 -17.87 -1.51
CA LYS A 350 13.49 -18.56 -1.57
C LYS A 350 13.43 -19.98 -1.00
N LYS A 351 12.62 -20.19 0.04
CA LYS A 351 12.43 -21.49 0.72
C LYS A 351 11.30 -22.35 0.13
N GLY A 352 10.64 -21.90 -0.94
CA GLY A 352 9.48 -22.61 -1.53
C GLY A 352 8.25 -22.64 -0.62
N LYS A 353 8.13 -21.70 0.32
CA LYS A 353 7.01 -21.53 1.25
C LYS A 353 6.00 -20.53 0.69
N ARG A 354 4.74 -20.65 1.12
CA ARG A 354 3.64 -19.79 0.64
C ARG A 354 3.09 -18.94 1.77
N LEU A 355 3.35 -17.64 1.68
CA LEU A 355 2.81 -16.61 2.56
C LEU A 355 1.86 -15.71 1.74
N ARG A 356 0.75 -15.30 2.35
CA ARG A 356 -0.26 -14.43 1.73
C ARG A 356 -0.73 -13.35 2.72
N LEU A 357 -0.97 -12.15 2.20
CA LEU A 357 -1.48 -11.04 2.99
C LEU A 357 -2.99 -10.95 2.79
N LEU A 358 -3.74 -11.16 3.86
CA LEU A 358 -5.18 -10.87 3.97
C LEU A 358 -5.31 -9.48 4.58
N ASP A 359 -5.17 -8.44 3.75
CA ASP A 359 -5.14 -7.05 4.22
C ASP A 359 -6.54 -6.50 4.48
N THR A 360 -6.97 -6.56 5.74
CA THR A 360 -8.33 -6.20 6.15
C THR A 360 -8.38 -4.88 6.94
N THR A 361 -7.24 -4.27 7.25
CA THR A 361 -7.15 -3.11 8.17
C THR A 361 -7.99 -1.94 7.67
N GLN A 362 -7.86 -1.59 6.39
CA GLN A 362 -8.61 -0.45 5.83
C GLN A 362 -10.11 -0.70 5.85
N ALA A 363 -10.56 -1.87 5.36
CA ALA A 363 -11.97 -2.22 5.35
C ALA A 363 -12.57 -2.19 6.76
N MET A 364 -11.87 -2.75 7.75
CA MET A 364 -12.34 -2.80 9.13
C MET A 364 -12.26 -1.44 9.85
N TRP A 365 -11.27 -0.60 9.54
CA TRP A 365 -11.23 0.78 10.04
C TRP A 365 -12.48 1.56 9.67
N LEU A 366 -13.01 1.34 8.47
CA LEU A 366 -14.18 2.08 8.02
C LEU A 366 -15.49 1.65 8.72
N ARG A 367 -15.43 0.75 9.71
CA ARG A 367 -16.61 0.14 10.35
C ARG A 367 -16.75 0.43 11.85
N PRO A 368 -16.68 1.68 12.31
CA PRO A 368 -16.89 2.00 13.72
C PRO A 368 -18.30 1.60 14.21
N ASP A 369 -19.26 1.43 13.29
CA ASP A 369 -20.62 0.97 13.54
C ASP A 369 -20.73 -0.52 13.89
N GLY A 370 -19.67 -1.30 13.67
CA GLY A 370 -19.70 -2.75 13.77
C GLY A 370 -19.53 -3.35 15.17
N HIS A 371 -19.18 -2.54 16.16
CA HIS A 371 -18.78 -3.01 17.49
C HIS A 371 -19.98 -3.26 18.42
N PRO A 372 -19.86 -4.18 19.41
CA PRO A 372 -20.90 -4.39 20.41
C PRO A 372 -21.24 -3.17 21.26
N SER A 373 -20.27 -2.29 21.55
CA SER A 373 -20.43 -1.23 22.55
C SER A 373 -20.93 -1.87 23.86
N ARG A 374 -21.94 -1.30 24.50
CA ARG A 374 -22.61 -1.81 25.70
C ARG A 374 -23.52 -3.02 25.47
N TYR A 375 -23.71 -3.43 24.21
CA TYR A 375 -24.63 -4.51 23.84
C TYR A 375 -23.95 -5.89 23.83
N GLY A 376 -22.86 -6.08 24.56
CA GLY A 376 -22.24 -7.39 24.77
C GLY A 376 -22.76 -8.14 26.03
N HIS A 377 -23.61 -7.50 26.82
CA HIS A 377 -24.07 -8.05 28.10
C HIS A 377 -25.38 -7.39 28.53
N ILE A 378 -25.99 -7.92 29.59
CA ILE A 378 -27.14 -7.28 30.23
C ILE A 378 -26.74 -5.89 30.79
N PRO A 379 -27.68 -4.94 30.87
CA PRO A 379 -27.45 -3.66 31.54
C PRO A 379 -26.88 -3.84 32.95
N GLU A 380 -25.96 -2.95 33.34
CA GLU A 380 -25.30 -2.93 34.66
C GLU A 380 -24.45 -4.18 35.01
N ALA A 381 -24.12 -5.03 34.03
CA ALA A 381 -23.20 -6.15 34.25
C ALA A 381 -21.81 -5.67 34.69
N ASN A 382 -21.25 -6.33 35.71
CA ASN A 382 -19.87 -6.09 36.14
C ASN A 382 -18.90 -6.89 35.28
N VAL A 383 -18.51 -6.33 34.13
CA VAL A 383 -17.60 -6.93 33.16
C VAL A 383 -16.36 -6.05 32.95
N THR A 384 -15.24 -6.67 32.52
CA THR A 384 -13.97 -5.96 32.32
C THR A 384 -14.03 -4.90 31.23
N LEU A 385 -14.78 -5.15 30.15
CA LEU A 385 -14.95 -4.25 29.02
C LEU A 385 -16.44 -3.97 28.84
N TYR A 386 -16.95 -2.95 29.54
CA TYR A 386 -18.37 -2.61 29.50
C TYR A 386 -18.79 -2.02 28.14
N ASN A 387 -17.97 -1.13 27.57
CA ASN A 387 -18.15 -0.68 26.19
C ASN A 387 -17.14 -1.42 25.32
N ASP A 388 -17.58 -2.50 24.67
CA ASP A 388 -16.71 -3.28 23.79
C ASP A 388 -16.61 -2.64 22.41
N CYS A 389 -15.52 -1.91 22.19
CA CYS A 389 -15.16 -1.32 20.91
C CYS A 389 -13.96 -2.00 20.26
N VAL A 390 -13.65 -3.24 20.68
CA VAL A 390 -12.53 -4.05 20.19
C VAL A 390 -13.05 -5.22 19.35
N HIS A 391 -14.03 -5.96 19.86
CA HIS A 391 -14.66 -7.06 19.16
C HIS A 391 -15.77 -6.58 18.24
N TRP A 392 -16.32 -7.50 17.46
CA TRP A 392 -17.27 -7.21 16.39
C TRP A 392 -18.56 -8.00 16.62
N CYS A 393 -19.69 -7.35 16.40
CA CYS A 393 -20.99 -8.02 16.46
C CYS A 393 -21.06 -9.17 15.44
N LEU A 394 -21.74 -10.25 15.82
CA LEU A 394 -22.09 -11.36 14.91
C LEU A 394 -23.62 -11.53 14.87
N PRO A 395 -24.25 -11.50 13.68
CA PRO A 395 -23.68 -11.10 12.39
C PRO A 395 -23.23 -9.62 12.37
N GLY A 396 -22.30 -9.29 11.48
CA GLY A 396 -21.72 -7.94 11.41
C GLY A 396 -20.52 -7.82 10.46
N PRO A 397 -19.82 -6.67 10.45
CA PRO A 397 -18.75 -6.39 9.49
C PRO A 397 -17.63 -7.43 9.41
N ILE A 398 -17.36 -8.15 10.50
CA ILE A 398 -16.33 -9.18 10.53
C ILE A 398 -16.68 -10.38 9.62
N ASP A 399 -17.95 -10.54 9.22
CA ASP A 399 -18.38 -11.52 8.22
C ASP A 399 -17.69 -11.30 6.86
N ASN A 400 -17.41 -10.05 6.50
CA ASN A 400 -16.74 -9.73 5.24
C ASN A 400 -15.26 -10.13 5.22
N LEU A 401 -14.65 -10.44 6.39
CA LEU A 401 -13.32 -11.06 6.42
C LEU A 401 -13.31 -12.42 5.69
N ASN A 402 -14.44 -13.12 5.71
CA ASN A 402 -14.60 -14.39 5.03
C ASN A 402 -14.82 -14.22 3.53
N ASP A 403 -15.41 -13.10 3.07
CA ASP A 403 -15.49 -12.76 1.63
C ASP A 403 -14.07 -12.69 1.04
N PHE A 404 -13.18 -11.95 1.72
CA PHE A 404 -11.77 -11.85 1.34
C PHE A 404 -11.06 -13.21 1.40
N LEU A 405 -11.23 -13.96 2.49
CA LEU A 405 -10.59 -15.27 2.65
C LEU A 405 -11.01 -16.24 1.54
N LEU A 406 -12.30 -16.33 1.21
CA LEU A 406 -12.81 -17.15 0.13
C LEU A 406 -12.22 -16.73 -1.22
N ALA A 407 -12.18 -15.42 -1.50
CA ALA A 407 -11.56 -14.92 -2.73
C ALA A 407 -10.10 -15.34 -2.82
N MET A 408 -9.32 -15.16 -1.75
CA MET A 408 -7.90 -15.56 -1.73
C MET A 408 -7.69 -17.06 -1.89
N LEU A 409 -8.52 -17.90 -1.25
CA LEU A 409 -8.46 -19.35 -1.39
C LEU A 409 -8.74 -19.80 -2.82
N LYS A 410 -9.69 -19.16 -3.52
CA LYS A 410 -9.92 -19.38 -4.96
C LYS A 410 -8.67 -19.06 -5.77
N ARG A 411 -8.05 -17.89 -5.55
CA ARG A 411 -6.79 -17.51 -6.23
C ARG A 411 -5.68 -18.54 -6.03
N GLU A 412 -5.59 -19.17 -4.85
CA GLU A 412 -4.61 -20.23 -4.59
C GLU A 412 -4.94 -21.55 -5.30
N GLU A 413 -6.22 -21.94 -5.37
CA GLU A 413 -6.68 -23.11 -6.11
C GLU A 413 -6.37 -22.97 -7.61
N ASP A 414 -6.70 -21.82 -8.19
CA ASP A 414 -6.49 -21.52 -9.61
C ASP A 414 -4.99 -21.54 -9.97
N LYS A 415 -4.14 -20.96 -9.11
CA LYS A 415 -2.66 -21.04 -9.26
C LYS A 415 -2.16 -22.49 -9.20
N GLY A 416 -2.73 -23.31 -8.33
CA GLY A 416 -2.43 -24.73 -8.23
C GLY A 416 -2.80 -25.50 -9.50
N LEU A 417 -4.00 -25.26 -10.03
CA LEU A 417 -4.50 -25.87 -11.26
C LEU A 417 -3.63 -25.49 -12.46
N LEU A 418 -3.29 -24.21 -12.62
CA LEU A 418 -2.39 -23.73 -13.67
C LEU A 418 -1.01 -24.41 -13.60
N ALA A 419 -0.45 -24.56 -12.40
CA ALA A 419 0.84 -25.25 -12.23
C ALA A 419 0.78 -26.73 -12.64
N GLN A 420 -0.35 -27.41 -12.40
CA GLN A 420 -0.57 -28.79 -12.85
C GLN A 420 -0.71 -28.88 -14.38
N VAL A 421 -1.49 -27.98 -14.99
CA VAL A 421 -1.65 -27.91 -16.46
C VAL A 421 -0.31 -27.69 -17.15
N ARG A 422 0.53 -26.77 -16.64
CA ARG A 422 1.88 -26.51 -17.16
C ARG A 422 2.80 -27.74 -17.05
N LYS A 423 2.72 -28.50 -15.96
CA LYS A 423 3.49 -29.76 -15.80
C LYS A 423 3.05 -30.86 -16.77
N ILE A 424 1.75 -30.99 -17.02
CA ILE A 424 1.21 -31.96 -17.99
C ILE A 424 1.69 -31.61 -19.40
N HIS A 425 1.74 -30.32 -19.76
CA HIS A 425 2.21 -29.87 -21.06
C HIS A 425 3.71 -30.15 -21.27
N LEU A 426 4.56 -29.87 -20.28
CA LEU A 426 6.01 -30.14 -20.34
C LEU A 426 6.35 -31.64 -20.46
N ASN A 427 5.52 -32.52 -19.92
CA ASN A 427 5.68 -33.97 -20.06
C ASN A 427 5.15 -34.51 -21.40
N SER A 428 4.36 -33.72 -22.15
CA SER A 428 3.82 -34.12 -23.47
C SER A 428 4.71 -33.71 -24.65
N SER A 429 5.71 -32.85 -24.43
CA SER A 429 6.59 -32.30 -25.47
C SER A 429 7.90 -33.07 -25.68
N SER A 430 8.01 -34.32 -25.20
CA SER A 430 9.24 -35.12 -25.32
C SER A 430 9.32 -36.01 -26.56
N ASP A 431 8.34 -35.99 -27.47
CA ASP A 431 8.39 -36.73 -28.75
C ASP A 431 7.86 -35.84 -29.90
N ASP A 432 8.75 -35.13 -30.61
CA ASP A 432 8.86 -35.25 -32.08
C ASP A 432 10.08 -34.47 -32.64
N HIS A 433 10.70 -35.02 -33.69
CA HIS A 433 11.93 -34.55 -34.32
C HIS A 433 11.65 -33.94 -35.72
N SER A 434 12.30 -32.80 -36.01
CA SER A 434 12.58 -32.20 -37.34
C SER A 434 11.40 -31.49 -38.04
N SER A 435 11.50 -30.34 -38.72
CA SER A 435 12.56 -29.68 -39.52
C SER A 435 12.27 -28.16 -39.66
N PRO A 436 13.21 -27.32 -40.16
CA PRO A 436 13.14 -25.86 -40.00
C PRO A 436 12.30 -25.17 -41.08
N VAL A 437 11.41 -24.26 -40.67
CA VAL A 437 10.71 -23.35 -41.57
C VAL A 437 11.28 -21.95 -41.40
N THR A 438 11.86 -21.47 -42.49
CA THR A 438 12.32 -20.11 -42.70
C THR A 438 11.13 -19.18 -42.89
N THR A 439 10.97 -18.17 -42.03
CA THR A 439 10.15 -16.99 -42.35
C THR A 439 10.87 -15.72 -41.88
N SER A 440 11.23 -14.92 -42.88
CA SER A 440 11.80 -13.57 -42.78
C SER A 440 10.90 -12.60 -42.02
N PRO A 441 11.44 -11.71 -41.17
CA PRO A 441 10.69 -10.57 -40.68
C PRO A 441 10.67 -9.48 -41.77
N SER A 442 9.48 -9.11 -42.23
CA SER A 442 9.29 -7.87 -42.99
C SER A 442 9.57 -6.69 -42.06
N ARG A 443 10.80 -6.15 -42.13
CA ARG A 443 11.10 -4.80 -41.66
C ARG A 443 10.24 -3.83 -42.45
N THR A 444 9.17 -3.33 -41.83
CA THR A 444 8.63 -2.03 -42.18
C THR A 444 9.72 -1.02 -41.84
N ARG A 445 10.40 -0.50 -42.87
CA ARG A 445 11.27 0.67 -42.75
C ARG A 445 10.37 1.84 -42.38
N ILE A 446 10.30 2.16 -41.09
CA ILE A 446 9.99 3.53 -40.69
C ILE A 446 11.29 4.30 -40.94
N ARG A 447 11.15 5.36 -41.74
CA ARG A 447 12.22 6.22 -42.20
C ARG A 447 12.95 6.82 -41.00
N ASP A 448 14.28 6.75 -41.04
CA ASP A 448 15.18 7.68 -40.35
C ASP A 448 14.80 9.12 -40.74
N ASP A 449 14.06 9.75 -39.86
CA ASP A 449 14.15 11.16 -39.50
C ASP A 449 13.80 11.15 -38.00
N GLU A 450 14.80 10.91 -37.14
CA GLU A 450 14.66 11.10 -35.69
C GLU A 450 14.38 12.59 -35.44
N GLN A 451 13.10 12.94 -35.47
CA GLN A 451 12.64 14.19 -34.91
C GLN A 451 12.94 14.11 -33.42
N MET A 452 14.01 14.77 -32.97
CA MET A 452 14.35 14.90 -31.56
C MET A 452 13.09 15.33 -30.80
N CYS A 453 12.58 14.47 -29.91
CA CYS A 453 11.39 14.82 -29.16
C CYS A 453 11.70 15.94 -28.16
N ASP A 454 11.03 17.07 -28.33
CA ASP A 454 11.00 18.12 -27.32
C ASP A 454 10.01 17.71 -26.21
N LEU A 455 10.55 17.33 -25.05
CA LEU A 455 9.75 16.90 -23.89
C LEU A 455 9.04 18.05 -23.17
N PHE A 456 9.40 19.30 -23.47
CA PHE A 456 9.04 20.46 -22.65
C PHE A 456 7.94 21.33 -23.28
N THR A 457 7.65 21.11 -24.57
CA THR A 457 6.54 21.75 -25.30
C THR A 457 5.43 20.74 -25.53
N GLY A 458 4.21 21.07 -25.10
CA GLY A 458 3.12 20.09 -25.04
C GLY A 458 1.85 20.64 -24.40
N GLU A 459 0.97 19.72 -24.04
CA GLU A 459 -0.27 20.03 -23.34
C GLU A 459 -0.57 19.00 -22.24
N TRP A 460 -1.36 19.41 -21.25
CA TRP A 460 -1.91 18.49 -20.26
C TRP A 460 -3.13 17.80 -20.84
N VAL A 461 -3.16 16.48 -20.77
CA VAL A 461 -4.30 15.65 -21.19
C VAL A 461 -4.82 14.82 -20.01
N PRO A 462 -6.13 14.51 -19.98
CA PRO A 462 -6.68 13.66 -18.92
C PRO A 462 -5.97 12.30 -18.85
N ASN A 463 -5.77 11.81 -17.63
CA ASN A 463 -5.22 10.50 -17.35
C ASN A 463 -6.04 9.79 -16.28
N GLU A 464 -6.83 8.79 -16.69
CA GLU A 464 -7.68 8.02 -15.78
C GLU A 464 -6.88 7.01 -14.93
N GLU A 465 -5.63 6.71 -15.31
CA GLU A 465 -4.75 5.80 -14.55
C GLU A 465 -4.08 6.50 -13.36
N ALA A 466 -4.17 7.82 -13.26
CA ALA A 466 -3.64 8.60 -12.14
C ALA A 466 -4.70 8.82 -11.05
N PRO A 467 -4.30 8.95 -9.76
CA PRO A 467 -2.93 8.99 -9.26
C PRO A 467 -2.32 7.60 -9.01
N TYR A 468 -0.99 7.51 -9.06
CA TYR A 468 -0.24 6.25 -8.92
C TYR A 468 0.03 5.84 -7.46
N TYR A 469 -0.25 6.75 -6.53
CA TYR A 469 -0.19 6.57 -5.08
C TYR A 469 -1.22 7.51 -4.45
N THR A 470 -1.48 7.36 -3.16
CA THR A 470 -2.42 8.20 -2.42
C THR A 470 -1.74 8.77 -1.18
N ASN A 471 -2.45 9.66 -0.48
CA ASN A 471 -2.00 10.15 0.83
C ASN A 471 -1.89 9.07 1.91
N THR A 472 -2.45 7.87 1.69
CA THR A 472 -2.36 6.73 2.62
C THR A 472 -1.26 5.74 2.22
N THR A 473 -0.95 5.60 0.93
CA THR A 473 0.09 4.66 0.47
C THR A 473 1.50 5.27 0.50
N CYS A 474 1.63 6.59 0.41
CA CYS A 474 2.93 7.27 0.50
C CYS A 474 3.19 7.91 1.87
N TRP A 475 4.28 7.49 2.52
CA TRP A 475 4.74 8.01 3.81
C TRP A 475 5.54 9.31 3.73
N ALA A 476 6.09 9.65 2.55
CA ALA A 476 7.02 10.75 2.38
C ALA A 476 6.34 12.13 2.22
N ILE A 477 5.00 12.15 2.08
CA ILE A 477 4.24 13.38 1.86
C ILE A 477 4.28 14.24 3.14
N HIS A 478 4.84 15.45 3.04
CA HIS A 478 4.77 16.40 4.14
C HIS A 478 3.36 16.94 4.32
N GLU A 479 3.02 17.26 5.57
CA GLU A 479 1.69 17.77 5.97
C GLU A 479 1.14 18.82 5.00
N HIS A 480 1.86 19.93 4.78
CA HIS A 480 1.38 21.03 3.94
C HIS A 480 1.17 20.72 2.46
N GLN A 481 1.63 19.56 1.99
CA GLN A 481 1.42 19.06 0.62
C GLN A 481 0.36 17.95 0.57
N ASN A 482 -0.10 17.46 1.73
CA ASN A 482 -1.10 16.40 1.85
C ASN A 482 -2.52 16.97 1.77
N CYS A 483 -2.88 17.44 0.58
CA CYS A 483 -4.14 18.13 0.34
C CYS A 483 -5.37 17.29 0.70
N MET A 484 -5.28 15.98 0.48
CA MET A 484 -6.37 15.05 0.78
C MET A 484 -6.56 14.86 2.29
N LYS A 485 -5.46 14.80 3.07
CA LYS A 485 -5.54 14.74 4.55
C LYS A 485 -6.26 15.95 5.14
N TYR A 486 -6.11 17.12 4.53
CA TYR A 486 -6.75 18.36 4.97
C TYR A 486 -8.09 18.65 4.30
N GLY A 487 -8.69 17.63 3.65
CA GLY A 487 -10.08 17.68 3.21
C GLY A 487 -10.29 18.45 1.91
N ARG A 488 -9.30 18.53 1.02
CA ARG A 488 -9.49 19.08 -0.33
C ARG A 488 -10.59 18.30 -1.07
N PRO A 489 -11.69 18.94 -1.49
CA PRO A 489 -12.86 18.23 -2.02
C PRO A 489 -12.72 17.87 -3.50
N ASP A 490 -11.96 18.66 -4.28
CA ASP A 490 -11.74 18.42 -5.70
C ASP A 490 -10.52 17.51 -5.92
N THR A 491 -10.72 16.39 -6.63
CA THR A 491 -9.68 15.39 -6.91
C THR A 491 -9.23 15.37 -8.37
N GLY A 492 -9.91 16.10 -9.24
CA GLY A 492 -9.66 16.11 -10.69
C GLY A 492 -8.26 16.57 -11.08
N PHE A 493 -7.61 17.40 -10.25
CA PHE A 493 -6.25 17.88 -10.49
C PHE A 493 -5.21 16.74 -10.51
N MET A 494 -5.49 15.58 -9.90
CA MET A 494 -4.59 14.43 -9.93
C MET A 494 -4.67 13.64 -11.24
N ARG A 495 -5.71 13.85 -12.07
CA ARG A 495 -6.02 13.04 -13.26
C ARG A 495 -5.52 13.65 -14.56
N TRP A 496 -4.29 14.15 -14.55
CA TRP A 496 -3.67 14.79 -15.70
C TRP A 496 -2.27 14.24 -15.93
N ARG A 497 -1.90 14.04 -17.20
CA ARG A 497 -0.53 13.74 -17.62
C ARG A 497 -0.06 14.75 -18.65
N TRP A 498 1.23 15.03 -18.65
CA TRP A 498 1.84 15.87 -19.68
C TRP A 498 2.06 15.07 -20.95
N LYS A 499 1.65 15.64 -22.09
CA LYS A 499 1.85 15.07 -23.42
C LYS A 499 2.66 16.05 -24.28
N PRO A 500 3.93 15.74 -24.57
CA PRO A 500 4.71 16.50 -25.54
C PRO A 500 4.05 16.52 -26.93
N GLU A 501 4.29 17.58 -27.72
CA GLU A 501 3.68 17.69 -29.06
C GLU A 501 4.24 16.68 -30.06
N SER A 502 5.54 16.37 -29.93
CA SER A 502 6.30 15.61 -30.92
C SER A 502 6.53 14.13 -30.55
N CYS A 503 6.17 13.72 -29.34
CA CYS A 503 6.20 12.33 -28.92
C CYS A 503 5.31 12.06 -27.70
N ASP A 504 5.21 10.78 -27.33
CA ASP A 504 4.58 10.40 -26.07
C ASP A 504 5.63 10.34 -24.95
N LEU A 505 5.32 10.97 -23.81
CA LEU A 505 6.05 10.80 -22.56
C LEU A 505 5.50 9.56 -21.83
N PRO A 506 6.30 8.49 -21.63
CA PRO A 506 5.88 7.34 -20.84
C PRO A 506 5.62 7.74 -19.38
N ILE A 507 4.67 7.06 -18.74
CA ILE A 507 4.44 7.19 -17.29
C ILE A 507 5.67 6.63 -16.56
N PHE A 508 6.03 7.24 -15.43
CA PHE A 508 7.14 6.81 -14.60
C PHE A 508 7.01 5.34 -14.18
N ASP A 509 7.98 4.53 -14.62
CA ASP A 509 8.14 3.15 -14.17
C ASP A 509 9.17 3.11 -13.02
N PRO A 510 8.73 2.81 -11.78
CA PRO A 510 9.61 2.78 -10.62
C PRO A 510 10.64 1.64 -10.68
N GLN A 511 10.31 0.49 -11.27
CA GLN A 511 11.25 -0.62 -11.40
C GLN A 511 12.35 -0.24 -12.39
N GLU A 512 11.98 0.31 -13.53
CA GLU A 512 12.92 0.74 -14.55
C GLU A 512 13.85 1.85 -14.04
N PHE A 513 13.31 2.82 -13.30
CA PHE A 513 14.12 3.85 -12.67
C PHE A 513 15.15 3.23 -11.72
N LEU A 514 14.72 2.35 -10.80
CA LEU A 514 15.61 1.71 -9.82
C LEU A 514 16.68 0.84 -10.47
N GLU A 515 16.35 0.12 -11.55
CA GLU A 515 17.35 -0.62 -12.34
C GLU A 515 18.36 0.31 -13.00
N MET A 516 17.92 1.46 -13.54
CA MET A 516 18.82 2.43 -14.18
C MET A 516 19.81 3.05 -13.20
N VAL A 517 19.38 3.28 -11.96
CA VAL A 517 20.21 3.87 -10.89
C VAL A 517 20.88 2.82 -9.99
N ARG A 518 20.80 1.53 -10.36
CA ARG A 518 21.43 0.45 -9.61
C ARG A 518 22.94 0.69 -9.44
N GLY A 519 23.41 0.61 -8.20
CA GLY A 519 24.81 0.81 -7.83
C GLY A 519 25.31 2.25 -7.93
N LYS A 520 24.40 3.23 -8.01
CA LYS A 520 24.71 4.65 -8.22
C LYS A 520 24.17 5.52 -7.09
N ALA A 521 24.55 6.79 -7.09
CA ALA A 521 24.02 7.80 -6.17
C ALA A 521 23.41 8.99 -6.93
N MET A 522 22.29 9.51 -6.43
CA MET A 522 21.60 10.68 -6.98
C MET A 522 21.42 11.74 -5.91
N GLY A 523 21.80 12.99 -6.20
CA GLY A 523 21.62 14.14 -5.30
C GLY A 523 20.58 15.13 -5.81
N PHE A 524 19.66 15.54 -4.94
CA PHE A 524 18.77 16.69 -5.14
C PHE A 524 19.23 17.85 -4.25
N VAL A 525 19.55 18.99 -4.86
CA VAL A 525 19.99 20.21 -4.16
C VAL A 525 19.01 21.32 -4.44
N GLY A 526 18.48 21.95 -3.39
CA GLY A 526 17.61 23.10 -3.61
C GLY A 526 16.78 23.57 -2.43
N ASP A 527 15.66 24.20 -2.80
CA ASP A 527 14.65 24.73 -1.89
C ASP A 527 13.52 23.72 -1.61
N SER A 528 12.40 24.20 -1.06
CA SER A 528 11.27 23.37 -0.68
C SER A 528 10.55 22.72 -1.86
N ILE A 529 10.66 23.26 -3.09
CA ILE A 529 10.12 22.60 -4.27
C ILE A 529 11.01 21.45 -4.72
N SER A 530 12.34 21.57 -4.54
CA SER A 530 13.26 20.44 -4.73
C SER A 530 12.88 19.26 -3.83
N ARG A 531 12.62 19.54 -2.54
CA ARG A 531 12.11 18.53 -1.60
C ARG A 531 10.75 17.98 -2.05
N ASN A 532 9.83 18.83 -2.51
CA ASN A 532 8.52 18.40 -2.99
C ASN A 532 8.63 17.39 -4.15
N GLN A 533 9.56 17.58 -5.09
CA GLN A 533 9.84 16.63 -6.18
C GLN A 533 10.44 15.32 -5.64
N VAL A 534 11.37 15.39 -4.69
CA VAL A 534 11.92 14.19 -4.03
C VAL A 534 10.84 13.40 -3.32
N GLN A 535 9.92 14.06 -2.64
CA GLN A 535 8.82 13.39 -1.94
C GLN A 535 7.92 12.65 -2.92
N SER A 536 7.60 13.26 -4.07
CA SER A 536 6.94 12.57 -5.18
C SER A 536 7.73 11.35 -5.65
N LEU A 537 9.05 11.49 -5.84
CA LEU A 537 9.90 10.39 -6.29
C LEU A 537 9.89 9.23 -5.28
N LEU A 538 10.05 9.52 -3.98
CA LEU A 538 9.94 8.54 -2.89
C LEU A 538 8.57 7.84 -2.90
N CYS A 539 7.49 8.57 -3.16
CA CYS A 539 6.16 7.99 -3.30
C CYS A 539 6.06 7.02 -4.49
N LEU A 540 6.54 7.44 -5.68
CA LEU A 540 6.52 6.61 -6.88
C LEU A 540 7.35 5.33 -6.69
N LEU A 541 8.55 5.45 -6.10
CA LEU A 541 9.47 4.34 -5.88
C LEU A 541 8.98 3.35 -4.80
N SER A 542 8.20 3.83 -3.82
CA SER A 542 7.60 2.96 -2.78
C SER A 542 6.66 1.88 -3.31
N ARG A 543 6.26 1.96 -4.59
CA ARG A 543 5.53 0.89 -5.30
C ARG A 543 6.39 -0.35 -5.57
N VAL A 544 7.71 -0.22 -5.48
CA VAL A 544 8.69 -1.29 -5.69
C VAL A 544 9.47 -1.58 -4.41
N GLU A 545 10.05 -0.56 -3.79
CA GLU A 545 10.84 -0.70 -2.57
C GLU A 545 10.71 0.56 -1.70
N TYR A 546 10.59 0.37 -0.38
CA TYR A 546 10.71 1.47 0.58
C TYR A 546 12.19 1.64 0.97
N PRO A 547 12.74 2.86 0.92
CA PRO A 547 14.14 3.05 1.26
C PRO A 547 14.36 3.12 2.79
N GLU A 548 15.59 2.81 3.20
CA GLU A 548 16.06 3.00 4.57
C GLU A 548 16.64 4.41 4.78
N ASP A 549 16.31 5.08 5.89
CA ASP A 549 16.97 6.33 6.29
C ASP A 549 18.36 6.01 6.84
N ILE A 550 19.41 6.36 6.11
CA ILE A 550 20.81 6.17 6.53
C ILE A 550 21.49 7.51 6.85
N SER A 551 20.69 8.56 7.11
CA SER A 551 21.21 9.90 7.35
C SER A 551 22.18 9.92 8.54
N PRO A 552 23.31 10.64 8.43
CA PRO A 552 24.32 10.70 9.50
C PRO A 552 23.87 11.50 10.73
N SER A 553 22.71 12.18 10.63
CA SER A 553 22.22 13.16 11.58
C SER A 553 20.67 13.15 11.57
N PRO A 554 20.02 13.47 12.70
CA PRO A 554 18.56 13.68 12.74
C PRO A 554 18.12 14.98 12.06
N ASP A 555 19.05 15.79 11.54
CA ASP A 555 18.76 17.02 10.80
C ASP A 555 17.86 16.74 9.59
N THR A 556 16.83 17.56 9.42
CA THR A 556 15.91 17.50 8.27
C THR A 556 16.49 18.19 7.03
N ASP A 557 17.56 18.96 7.19
CA ASP A 557 18.20 19.68 6.08
C ASP A 557 18.99 18.77 5.15
N PHE A 558 19.44 17.62 5.65
CA PHE A 558 20.17 16.62 4.87
C PHE A 558 19.59 15.24 5.13
N LYS A 559 19.09 14.61 4.08
CA LYS A 559 18.58 13.23 4.14
C LYS A 559 19.29 12.34 3.13
N VAL A 560 19.61 11.12 3.53
CA VAL A 560 20.15 10.09 2.65
C VAL A 560 19.31 8.84 2.77
N TRP A 561 18.69 8.44 1.67
CA TRP A 561 17.84 7.26 1.56
C TRP A 561 18.56 6.17 0.80
N ASN A 562 18.53 4.94 1.30
CA ASN A 562 19.15 3.78 0.65
C ASN A 562 18.10 2.78 0.17
N TYR A 563 18.11 2.46 -1.12
CA TYR A 563 17.37 1.35 -1.71
C TYR A 563 18.29 0.13 -1.79
N THR A 564 18.25 -0.67 -0.73
CA THR A 564 19.19 -1.76 -0.46
C THR A 564 19.22 -2.79 -1.58
N SER A 565 18.07 -3.15 -2.19
CA SER A 565 18.06 -4.16 -3.27
C SER A 565 18.72 -3.67 -4.56
N TYR A 566 18.85 -2.36 -4.70
CA TYR A 566 19.43 -1.70 -5.88
C TYR A 566 20.81 -1.12 -5.60
N ASN A 567 21.28 -1.11 -4.35
CA ASN A 567 22.48 -0.39 -3.95
C ASN A 567 22.46 1.06 -4.49
N PHE A 568 21.31 1.72 -4.35
CA PHE A 568 21.07 3.08 -4.84
C PHE A 568 20.87 4.02 -3.66
N THR A 569 21.63 5.12 -3.62
CA THR A 569 21.46 6.16 -2.59
C THR A 569 20.89 7.45 -3.17
N LEU A 570 19.91 8.01 -2.47
CA LEU A 570 19.25 9.26 -2.82
C LEU A 570 19.54 10.31 -1.74
N HIS A 571 20.33 11.31 -2.11
CA HIS A 571 20.75 12.42 -1.25
C HIS A 571 19.83 13.62 -1.45
N VAL A 572 19.32 14.18 -0.36
CA VAL A 572 18.48 15.39 -0.34
C VAL A 572 19.23 16.44 0.44
N MET A 573 19.60 17.53 -0.23
CA MET A 573 20.51 18.55 0.30
C MET A 573 19.85 19.93 0.26
N TRP A 574 19.55 20.46 1.45
CA TRP A 574 18.96 21.78 1.57
C TRP A 574 19.97 22.88 1.30
N SER A 575 19.79 23.56 0.17
CA SER A 575 20.53 24.77 -0.19
C SER A 575 19.59 25.67 -0.99
N PRO A 576 18.69 26.42 -0.30
CA PRO A 576 17.61 27.13 -0.96
C PRO A 576 18.08 28.28 -1.83
N PHE A 577 19.35 28.70 -1.72
CA PHE A 577 19.99 29.71 -2.56
C PHE A 577 21.12 29.15 -3.44
N LEU A 578 21.42 27.84 -3.35
CA LEU A 578 22.50 27.09 -4.01
C LEU A 578 23.94 27.54 -3.68
N VAL A 579 24.16 28.80 -3.28
CA VAL A 579 25.43 29.35 -2.81
C VAL A 579 25.49 29.45 -1.29
N LYS A 580 26.69 29.70 -0.75
CA LYS A 580 26.88 29.87 0.69
C LYS A 580 25.94 30.95 1.19
N ALA A 581 25.10 30.57 2.15
CA ALA A 581 24.15 31.46 2.80
C ALA A 581 24.23 31.30 4.32
N THR A 582 24.19 32.42 5.02
CA THR A 582 24.13 32.44 6.48
C THR A 582 22.95 33.27 6.95
N LYS A 583 22.42 32.94 8.13
CA LYS A 583 21.46 33.77 8.84
C LYS A 583 22.18 34.37 10.05
N PRO A 584 22.68 35.61 9.98
CA PRO A 584 23.57 36.19 11.00
C PRO A 584 22.92 36.27 12.39
N ASP A 585 21.60 36.48 12.43
CA ASP A 585 20.78 36.45 13.63
C ASP A 585 19.51 35.62 13.33
N PRO A 586 19.21 34.56 14.10
CA PRO A 586 17.97 33.82 13.99
C PRO A 586 16.71 34.69 14.03
N LYS A 587 16.75 35.85 14.70
CA LYS A 587 15.66 36.84 14.80
C LYS A 587 15.61 37.84 13.65
N SER A 588 16.67 37.94 12.85
CA SER A 588 16.71 38.80 11.67
C SER A 588 15.90 38.20 10.52
N ASN A 589 15.27 39.07 9.72
CA ASN A 589 14.60 38.69 8.48
C ASN A 589 15.56 38.62 7.29
N PHE A 590 16.83 39.02 7.46
CA PHE A 590 17.83 39.04 6.40
C PHE A 590 18.64 37.75 6.33
N PHE A 591 18.90 37.31 5.11
CA PHE A 591 19.91 36.30 4.79
C PHE A 591 21.15 36.98 4.20
N SER A 592 22.33 36.47 4.52
CA SER A 592 23.57 36.88 3.86
C SER A 592 23.94 35.85 2.81
N LEU A 593 23.97 36.26 1.54
CA LEU A 593 24.36 35.42 0.39
C LEU A 593 25.75 35.82 -0.08
N TYR A 594 26.65 34.86 -0.20
CA TYR A 594 28.01 35.05 -0.67
C TYR A 594 28.05 34.64 -2.15
N LEU A 595 27.96 35.62 -3.05
CA LEU A 595 27.72 35.45 -4.49
C LEU A 595 28.99 35.07 -5.29
N ASP A 596 30.06 34.72 -4.59
CA ASP A 596 31.34 34.25 -5.12
C ASP A 596 31.87 33.03 -4.33
N GLU A 597 31.08 32.47 -3.41
CA GLU A 597 31.45 31.31 -2.60
C GLU A 597 30.50 30.12 -2.81
N TYR A 598 31.07 28.92 -2.96
CA TYR A 598 30.32 27.67 -3.03
C TYR A 598 29.67 27.33 -1.69
N ASP A 599 28.45 26.77 -1.73
CA ASP A 599 27.89 26.14 -0.54
C ASP A 599 28.55 24.77 -0.36
N THR A 600 29.48 24.69 0.59
CA THR A 600 30.25 23.47 0.88
C THR A 600 29.37 22.34 1.39
N LYS A 601 28.14 22.61 1.86
CA LYS A 601 27.23 21.58 2.36
C LYS A 601 26.85 20.55 1.29
N TRP A 602 26.66 20.98 0.04
CA TRP A 602 26.35 20.08 -1.07
C TRP A 602 27.55 19.88 -2.01
N THR A 603 28.35 20.92 -2.25
CA THR A 603 29.47 20.81 -3.20
C THR A 603 30.55 19.81 -2.75
N SER A 604 30.71 19.60 -1.44
CA SER A 604 31.66 18.59 -0.91
C SER A 604 31.23 17.14 -1.15
N GLN A 605 29.98 16.90 -1.54
CA GLN A 605 29.44 15.56 -1.81
C GLN A 605 29.48 15.19 -3.30
N LEU A 606 29.87 16.11 -4.19
CA LEU A 606 29.79 15.90 -5.64
C LEU A 606 30.54 14.67 -6.15
N ASP A 607 31.70 14.37 -5.57
CA ASP A 607 32.51 13.20 -5.95
C ASP A 607 31.84 11.85 -5.63
N GLN A 608 30.78 11.85 -4.81
CA GLN A 608 30.05 10.66 -4.41
C GLN A 608 28.81 10.40 -5.27
N LEU A 609 28.48 11.31 -6.19
CA LEU A 609 27.23 11.29 -6.94
C LEU A 609 27.46 10.91 -8.41
N ASP A 610 26.52 10.18 -8.99
CA ASP A 610 26.47 9.89 -10.44
C ASP A 610 25.48 10.82 -11.15
N TYR A 611 24.41 11.18 -10.43
CA TYR A 611 23.35 12.07 -10.90
C TYR A 611 23.16 13.24 -9.94
N LEU A 612 22.94 14.43 -10.48
CA LEU A 612 22.69 15.63 -9.69
C LEU A 612 21.49 16.39 -10.27
N VAL A 613 20.52 16.75 -9.44
CA VAL A 613 19.40 17.63 -9.81
C VAL A 613 19.46 18.86 -8.93
N ILE A 614 19.77 20.03 -9.51
CA ILE A 614 19.77 21.30 -8.80
C ILE A 614 18.54 22.12 -9.17
N SER A 615 17.95 22.79 -8.18
CA SER A 615 16.80 23.67 -8.44
C SER A 615 16.60 24.71 -7.33
N SER A 616 16.19 25.92 -7.69
CA SER A 616 15.91 26.98 -6.71
C SER A 616 15.13 28.14 -7.35
N GLY A 617 14.40 28.90 -6.53
CA GLY A 617 13.94 30.24 -6.93
C GLY A 617 13.16 31.00 -5.87
N HIS A 618 12.19 30.35 -5.20
CA HIS A 618 11.22 31.07 -4.33
C HIS A 618 11.87 31.81 -3.16
N TRP A 619 12.99 31.30 -2.64
CA TRP A 619 13.70 31.92 -1.52
C TRP A 619 14.38 33.25 -1.87
N PHE A 620 14.64 33.51 -3.15
CA PHE A 620 15.21 34.78 -3.61
C PHE A 620 14.24 35.96 -3.48
N SER A 621 12.97 35.73 -3.12
CA SER A 621 12.02 36.79 -2.76
C SER A 621 12.17 37.32 -1.33
N ARG A 622 13.10 36.77 -0.53
CA ARG A 622 13.35 37.21 0.84
C ARG A 622 14.27 38.44 0.89
N PRO A 623 14.27 39.20 2.00
CA PRO A 623 15.29 40.22 2.24
C PRO A 623 16.69 39.59 2.34
N VAL A 624 17.63 40.09 1.54
CA VAL A 624 18.96 39.51 1.39
C VAL A 624 20.03 40.59 1.39
N ILE A 625 21.18 40.32 1.99
CA ILE A 625 22.42 41.10 1.87
C ILE A 625 23.39 40.29 1.02
N PHE A 626 23.92 40.90 -0.03
CA PHE A 626 24.87 40.27 -0.95
C PHE A 626 26.30 40.58 -0.55
N TYR A 627 27.12 39.54 -0.50
CA TYR A 627 28.54 39.62 -0.25
C TYR A 627 29.32 39.13 -1.48
N GLU A 628 30.38 39.86 -1.81
CA GLU A 628 31.39 39.48 -2.80
C GLU A 628 32.76 39.90 -2.27
N ASN A 629 33.74 39.02 -2.37
CA ASN A 629 35.07 39.19 -1.78
C ASN A 629 35.00 39.56 -0.29
N GLN A 630 34.05 38.97 0.44
CA GLN A 630 33.74 39.25 1.85
C GLN A 630 33.30 40.70 2.14
N GLN A 631 32.94 41.49 1.13
CA GLN A 631 32.41 42.85 1.27
C GLN A 631 30.96 42.92 0.80
N ILE A 632 30.17 43.83 1.37
CA ILE A 632 28.78 44.03 0.96
C ILE A 632 28.78 44.65 -0.45
N SER A 633 28.24 43.91 -1.43
CA SER A 633 28.07 44.42 -2.81
C SER A 633 26.70 45.07 -3.05
N GLY A 634 25.74 44.78 -2.18
CA GLY A 634 24.41 45.40 -2.16
C GLY A 634 23.45 44.61 -1.29
N CYS A 635 22.17 44.96 -1.35
CA CYS A 635 21.12 44.19 -0.70
C CYS A 635 19.80 44.30 -1.47
N GLN A 636 18.84 43.46 -1.07
CA GLN A 636 17.51 43.37 -1.65
C GLN A 636 16.48 43.46 -0.53
N TYR A 637 15.43 44.24 -0.76
CA TYR A 637 14.38 44.57 0.22
C TYR A 637 14.96 45.08 1.54
N CYS A 638 15.96 45.96 1.45
CA CYS A 638 16.69 46.47 2.61
C CYS A 638 16.62 48.00 2.70
N ALA A 639 16.71 48.52 3.92
CA ALA A 639 16.87 49.96 4.19
C ALA A 639 18.18 50.23 4.94
N LEU A 640 19.26 49.53 4.56
CA LEU A 640 20.56 49.64 5.21
C LEU A 640 21.29 50.92 4.76
N PRO A 641 21.84 51.72 5.70
CA PRO A 641 22.62 52.91 5.34
C PRO A 641 23.83 52.54 4.48
N ASN A 642 24.13 53.35 3.47
CA ASN A 642 25.29 53.17 2.59
C ASN A 642 25.35 51.83 1.82
N THR A 643 24.21 51.16 1.62
CA THR A 643 24.14 49.92 0.83
C THR A 643 23.23 50.13 -0.40
N THR A 644 23.67 49.65 -1.56
CA THR A 644 22.90 49.74 -2.80
C THR A 644 21.78 48.69 -2.83
N GLU A 645 20.53 49.14 -3.04
CA GLU A 645 19.40 48.25 -3.32
C GLU A 645 19.55 47.66 -4.74
N LEU A 646 19.49 46.34 -4.85
CA LEU A 646 19.67 45.58 -6.09
C LEU A 646 18.42 44.73 -6.36
N PRO A 647 18.07 44.51 -7.64
CA PRO A 647 16.91 43.70 -7.99
C PRO A 647 17.13 42.22 -7.67
N LEU A 648 16.03 41.46 -7.48
CA LEU A 648 16.05 40.01 -7.26
C LEU A 648 16.88 39.24 -8.28
N THR A 649 16.80 39.67 -9.54
CA THR A 649 17.52 39.07 -10.66
C THR A 649 19.04 39.14 -10.49
N TYR A 650 19.57 40.10 -9.74
CA TYR A 650 21.00 40.24 -9.48
C TYR A 650 21.54 39.06 -8.66
N GLY A 651 20.97 38.85 -7.47
CA GLY A 651 21.38 37.78 -6.57
C GLY A 651 21.14 36.41 -7.20
N TYR A 652 19.97 36.23 -7.84
CA TYR A 652 19.60 34.98 -8.49
C TYR A 652 20.57 34.59 -9.62
N ARG A 653 20.85 35.52 -10.54
CA ARG A 653 21.76 35.27 -11.68
C ARG A 653 23.15 34.88 -11.21
N LYS A 654 23.71 35.62 -10.24
CA LYS A 654 25.05 35.32 -9.72
C LYS A 654 25.10 33.99 -8.96
N ALA A 655 24.11 33.73 -8.11
CA ALA A 655 24.05 32.48 -7.37
C ALA A 655 23.98 31.26 -8.30
N LEU A 656 23.13 31.33 -9.34
CA LEU A 656 23.04 30.28 -10.34
C LEU A 656 24.35 30.09 -11.11
N ARG A 657 24.96 31.19 -11.57
CA ARG A 657 26.26 31.16 -12.26
C ARG A 657 27.35 30.49 -11.43
N ILE A 658 27.47 30.86 -10.16
CA ILE A 658 28.46 30.27 -9.25
C ILE A 658 28.18 28.78 -9.00
N SER A 659 26.92 28.41 -8.85
CA SER A 659 26.53 27.01 -8.62
C SER A 659 26.80 26.13 -9.85
N LEU A 660 26.48 26.63 -11.05
CA LEU A 660 26.80 25.94 -12.31
C LEU A 660 28.31 25.83 -12.51
N LYS A 661 29.07 26.89 -12.19
CA LYS A 661 30.54 26.84 -12.19
C LYS A 661 31.08 25.77 -11.24
N ALA A 662 30.53 25.64 -10.03
CA ALA A 662 30.92 24.59 -9.09
C ALA A 662 30.73 23.18 -9.66
N ILE A 663 29.62 22.94 -10.38
CA ILE A 663 29.35 21.67 -11.08
C ILE A 663 30.36 21.45 -12.21
N ILE A 664 30.60 22.46 -13.04
CA ILE A 664 31.57 22.38 -14.15
C ILE A 664 32.98 22.05 -13.67
N GLU A 665 33.37 22.58 -12.52
CA GLU A 665 34.70 22.38 -11.95
C GLU A 665 34.86 21.04 -11.22
N ASN A 666 33.81 20.55 -10.54
CA ASN A 666 33.94 19.50 -9.52
C ASN A 666 33.04 18.27 -9.72
N PHE A 667 32.18 18.21 -10.75
CA PHE A 667 31.27 17.07 -10.95
C PHE A 667 31.59 16.28 -12.22
N LYS A 668 31.51 14.95 -12.13
CA LYS A 668 31.74 14.02 -13.25
C LYS A 668 30.58 13.04 -13.33
N GLY A 669 29.45 13.52 -13.84
CA GLY A 669 28.23 12.73 -13.97
C GLY A 669 27.19 13.44 -14.84
N LEU A 670 25.92 13.09 -14.65
CA LEU A 670 24.80 13.75 -15.31
C LEU A 670 24.10 14.73 -14.35
N ALA A 671 24.24 16.01 -14.64
CA ALA A 671 23.64 17.10 -13.87
C ALA A 671 22.44 17.70 -14.61
N PHE A 672 21.36 17.93 -13.87
CA PHE A 672 20.14 18.58 -14.32
C PHE A 672 19.96 19.90 -13.60
N LEU A 673 19.69 20.97 -14.34
CA LEU A 673 19.04 22.15 -13.79
C LEU A 673 17.53 22.00 -14.01
N ARG A 674 16.76 21.79 -12.95
CA ARG A 674 15.30 21.86 -13.04
C ARG A 674 14.88 23.32 -13.02
N SER A 675 14.18 23.75 -14.06
CA SER A 675 13.75 25.14 -14.24
C SER A 675 12.77 25.61 -13.16
N PHE A 676 12.42 26.88 -13.12
CA PHE A 676 11.62 27.50 -12.07
C PHE A 676 10.22 26.87 -11.98
N SER A 677 9.76 26.58 -10.75
CA SER A 677 8.40 26.14 -10.51
C SER A 677 7.52 27.36 -10.24
N PRO A 678 6.50 27.65 -11.06
CA PRO A 678 5.66 28.83 -10.91
C PRO A 678 4.74 28.75 -9.68
N GLN A 679 4.29 29.92 -9.24
CA GLN A 679 3.24 30.09 -8.22
C GLN A 679 1.96 30.65 -8.87
N HIS A 680 0.79 30.37 -8.30
CA HIS A 680 -0.49 30.75 -8.90
C HIS A 680 -1.41 31.52 -7.94
N PHE A 681 -0.94 32.66 -7.42
CA PHE A 681 -1.79 33.53 -6.62
C PHE A 681 -2.77 34.34 -7.48
N GLU A 682 -4.05 34.29 -7.11
CA GLU A 682 -5.16 35.06 -7.67
C GLU A 682 -5.81 35.94 -6.60
N GLY A 683 -6.36 37.09 -6.99
CA GLY A 683 -7.07 37.97 -6.06
C GLY A 683 -6.19 38.74 -5.07
N GLY A 684 -4.86 38.61 -5.15
CA GLY A 684 -3.89 39.33 -4.33
C GLY A 684 -2.53 38.62 -4.35
N ALA A 685 -1.49 39.28 -3.82
CA ALA A 685 -0.21 38.62 -3.57
C ALA A 685 -0.29 37.64 -2.39
N TRP A 686 0.74 36.82 -2.20
CA TRP A 686 0.86 35.86 -1.08
C TRP A 686 0.70 36.49 0.31
N ASN A 687 0.93 37.80 0.45
CA ASN A 687 0.80 38.59 1.67
C ASN A 687 -0.40 39.54 1.71
N GLU A 688 -1.21 39.56 0.66
CA GLU A 688 -2.33 40.50 0.49
C GLU A 688 -3.67 39.75 0.32
N GLY A 689 -3.72 38.48 0.73
CA GLY A 689 -4.94 37.66 0.68
C GLY A 689 -5.12 36.88 -0.63
N GLY A 690 -4.07 36.70 -1.42
CA GLY A 690 -4.10 35.84 -2.60
C GLY A 690 -4.45 34.39 -2.29
N ASP A 691 -5.12 33.72 -3.24
CA ASP A 691 -5.51 32.31 -3.17
C ASP A 691 -5.33 31.63 -4.54
N CYS A 692 -5.39 30.30 -4.59
CA CYS A 692 -5.26 29.47 -5.79
C CYS A 692 -6.45 28.50 -5.84
N VAL A 693 -7.62 29.04 -6.17
CA VAL A 693 -8.91 28.31 -6.06
C VAL A 693 -9.28 27.52 -7.31
N ARG A 694 -8.45 27.55 -8.35
CA ARG A 694 -8.71 26.82 -9.59
C ARG A 694 -8.68 25.31 -9.34
N THR A 695 -9.54 24.60 -10.05
CA THR A 695 -9.70 23.13 -9.95
C THR A 695 -9.41 22.42 -11.27
N GLN A 696 -8.97 23.18 -12.29
CA GLN A 696 -8.63 22.70 -13.62
C GLN A 696 -7.39 23.43 -14.17
N PRO A 697 -6.61 22.80 -15.07
CA PRO A 697 -5.51 23.44 -15.78
C PRO A 697 -5.94 24.68 -16.59
N TYR A 698 -4.99 25.55 -16.92
CA TYR A 698 -5.23 26.63 -17.88
C TYR A 698 -5.56 26.07 -19.27
N ARG A 699 -6.54 26.67 -19.95
CA ARG A 699 -6.79 26.42 -21.38
C ARG A 699 -5.83 27.21 -22.26
N ARG A 700 -5.60 26.72 -23.48
CA ARG A 700 -4.68 27.30 -24.49
C ARG A 700 -4.91 28.80 -24.79
N ASN A 701 -6.11 29.32 -24.56
CA ASN A 701 -6.50 30.70 -24.83
C ASN A 701 -6.64 31.58 -23.58
N GLU A 702 -6.28 31.08 -22.39
CA GLU A 702 -6.31 31.85 -21.16
C GLU A 702 -5.06 32.71 -21.03
N THR A 703 -5.22 33.92 -20.47
CA THR A 703 -4.09 34.81 -20.19
C THR A 703 -3.36 34.30 -18.95
N ILE A 704 -2.13 33.85 -19.15
CA ILE A 704 -1.28 33.31 -18.10
C ILE A 704 -0.45 34.44 -17.47
N PRO A 705 -0.42 34.61 -16.14
CA PRO A 705 0.41 35.62 -15.50
C PRO A 705 1.92 35.40 -15.76
N GLU A 706 2.57 36.33 -16.45
CA GLU A 706 3.98 36.20 -16.90
C GLU A 706 5.03 36.65 -15.86
N ALA A 707 4.62 37.11 -14.67
CA ALA A 707 5.51 37.77 -13.71
C ALA A 707 6.70 36.88 -13.26
N ASP A 708 6.52 35.56 -13.29
CA ASP A 708 7.51 34.57 -12.87
C ASP A 708 8.48 34.15 -14.00
N LEU A 709 8.25 34.54 -15.26
CA LEU A 709 9.06 34.10 -16.41
C LEU A 709 10.46 34.71 -16.44
N LYS A 710 10.69 35.86 -15.79
CA LYS A 710 12.03 36.48 -15.74
C LYS A 710 13.09 35.62 -15.06
N VAL A 711 12.69 34.85 -14.04
CA VAL A 711 13.58 33.92 -13.34
C VAL A 711 13.94 32.74 -14.26
N HIS A 712 12.94 32.26 -15.01
CA HIS A 712 13.09 31.21 -16.03
C HIS A 712 14.02 31.65 -17.18
N ASP A 713 13.85 32.86 -17.70
CA ASP A 713 14.74 33.41 -18.74
C ASP A 713 16.21 33.46 -18.27
N ILE A 714 16.45 33.92 -17.04
CA ILE A 714 17.79 33.92 -16.44
C ILE A 714 18.35 32.50 -16.33
N GLN A 715 17.52 31.52 -15.94
CA GLN A 715 17.98 30.13 -15.89
C GLN A 715 18.43 29.64 -17.26
N ARG A 716 17.65 29.92 -18.32
CA ARG A 716 18.01 29.51 -19.68
C ARG A 716 19.28 30.20 -20.18
N GLU A 717 19.44 31.50 -19.89
CA GLU A 717 20.65 32.25 -20.24
C GLU A 717 21.90 31.70 -19.56
N GLU A 718 21.88 31.57 -18.23
CA GLU A 718 23.05 31.13 -17.47
C GLU A 718 23.33 29.64 -17.69
N PHE A 719 22.30 28.83 -17.93
CA PHE A 719 22.47 27.42 -18.31
C PHE A 719 23.16 27.27 -19.67
N ARG A 720 22.74 28.01 -20.70
CA ARG A 720 23.40 27.97 -22.02
C ARG A 720 24.88 28.33 -21.93
N ALA A 721 25.21 29.38 -21.18
CA ALA A 721 26.60 29.77 -20.95
C ALA A 721 27.39 28.65 -20.23
N ALA A 722 26.79 28.02 -19.22
CA ALA A 722 27.39 26.91 -18.50
C ALA A 722 27.55 25.65 -19.35
N GLU A 723 26.59 25.35 -20.24
CA GLU A 723 26.64 24.24 -21.18
C GLU A 723 27.80 24.41 -22.15
N GLU A 724 27.94 25.59 -22.77
CA GLU A 724 29.06 25.91 -23.67
C GLU A 724 30.43 25.77 -23.00
N ASP A 725 30.54 26.16 -21.72
CA ASP A 725 31.78 26.00 -20.95
C ASP A 725 32.01 24.56 -20.48
N GLY A 726 30.94 23.85 -20.13
CA GLY A 726 30.95 22.44 -19.71
C GLY A 726 31.29 21.48 -20.85
N MET A 727 30.91 21.79 -22.09
CA MET A 727 31.25 20.97 -23.29
C MET A 727 32.76 20.74 -23.46
N LYS A 728 33.60 21.61 -22.89
CA LYS A 728 35.06 21.49 -22.93
C LYS A 728 35.60 20.47 -21.91
N LYS A 729 34.75 19.94 -21.01
CA LYS A 729 35.14 19.04 -19.92
C LYS A 729 34.72 17.61 -20.23
N SER A 730 35.68 16.69 -20.16
CA SER A 730 35.41 15.26 -20.31
C SER A 730 34.69 14.71 -19.06
N GLY A 731 33.58 14.00 -19.28
CA GLY A 731 32.86 13.26 -18.23
C GLY A 731 31.69 13.98 -17.57
N LEU A 732 31.48 15.28 -17.83
CA LEU A 732 30.31 16.02 -17.37
C LEU A 732 29.24 16.08 -18.47
N ARG A 733 28.00 15.79 -18.12
CA ARG A 733 26.82 16.06 -18.94
C ARG A 733 25.90 16.99 -18.17
N LEU A 734 25.59 18.14 -18.76
CA LEU A 734 24.71 19.13 -18.17
C LEU A 734 23.43 19.19 -19.01
N LYS A 735 22.25 19.08 -18.38
CA LYS A 735 20.94 19.12 -19.05
C LYS A 735 19.99 20.11 -18.37
N LEU A 736 19.22 20.83 -19.19
CA LEU A 736 18.14 21.68 -18.70
C LEU A 736 16.85 20.87 -18.70
N MET A 737 16.28 20.68 -17.52
CA MET A 737 14.96 20.07 -17.34
C MET A 737 13.92 21.20 -17.30
N ASP A 738 13.48 21.65 -18.48
CA ASP A 738 12.68 22.86 -18.67
C ASP A 738 11.17 22.65 -18.41
N THR A 739 10.83 22.42 -17.15
CA THR A 739 9.46 22.13 -16.70
C THR A 739 8.56 23.34 -16.49
N THR A 740 9.09 24.56 -16.62
CA THR A 740 8.38 25.78 -16.18
C THR A 740 7.07 25.96 -16.95
N GLN A 741 7.09 25.79 -18.27
CA GLN A 741 5.90 25.96 -19.11
C GLN A 741 4.81 24.92 -18.77
N ALA A 742 5.18 23.64 -18.62
CA ALA A 742 4.24 22.61 -18.24
C ALA A 742 3.59 22.92 -16.87
N MET A 743 4.38 23.29 -15.87
CA MET A 743 3.88 23.55 -14.52
C MET A 743 3.08 24.86 -14.43
N LEU A 744 3.37 25.84 -15.27
CA LEU A 744 2.62 27.10 -15.37
C LEU A 744 1.18 26.87 -15.81
N LEU A 745 0.89 25.77 -16.50
CA LEU A 745 -0.45 25.40 -16.92
C LEU A 745 -1.28 24.73 -15.82
N ARG A 746 -0.74 24.58 -14.60
CA ARG A 746 -1.34 23.78 -13.51
C ARG A 746 -1.71 24.58 -12.26
N PRO A 747 -2.48 25.69 -12.38
CA PRO A 747 -2.91 26.44 -11.19
C PRO A 747 -3.78 25.60 -10.23
N ASP A 748 -4.36 24.50 -10.73
CA ASP A 748 -5.15 23.53 -9.98
C ASP A 748 -4.35 22.63 -9.04
N GLY A 749 -3.04 22.57 -9.19
CA GLY A 749 -2.20 21.61 -8.47
C GLY A 749 -1.78 21.98 -7.05
N HIS A 750 -2.05 23.21 -6.62
CA HIS A 750 -1.52 23.75 -5.35
C HIS A 750 -2.37 23.34 -4.15
N PRO A 751 -1.78 23.21 -2.94
CA PRO A 751 -2.55 22.98 -1.71
C PRO A 751 -3.58 24.07 -1.43
N GLY A 752 -3.25 25.33 -1.71
CA GLY A 752 -4.06 26.48 -1.35
C GLY A 752 -4.35 26.49 0.14
N ARG A 753 -5.63 26.55 0.51
CA ARG A 753 -6.05 26.43 1.91
C ARG A 753 -5.83 25.02 2.49
N TYR A 754 -5.78 23.98 1.66
CA TYR A 754 -5.74 22.58 2.08
C TYR A 754 -4.34 22.07 2.44
N GLY A 755 -3.43 22.95 2.89
CA GLY A 755 -2.13 22.57 3.47
C GLY A 755 -2.15 22.43 5.00
N HIS A 756 -3.29 22.61 5.66
CA HIS A 756 -3.41 22.58 7.11
C HIS A 756 -4.87 22.39 7.56
N LEU A 757 -5.07 22.05 8.85
CA LEU A 757 -6.41 21.96 9.43
C LEU A 757 -7.12 23.31 9.35
N GLN A 758 -8.33 23.31 8.80
CA GLN A 758 -9.21 24.47 8.74
C GLN A 758 -9.75 24.79 10.14
N ASN A 759 -8.97 25.51 10.95
CA ASN A 759 -9.38 25.99 12.26
C ASN A 759 -9.80 27.47 12.16
N PRO A 760 -11.01 27.86 12.62
CA PRO A 760 -11.46 29.25 12.60
C PRO A 760 -10.53 30.24 13.34
N ASN A 761 -9.64 29.75 14.22
CA ASN A 761 -8.67 30.56 14.96
C ASN A 761 -7.25 30.58 14.35
N VAL A 762 -7.02 29.91 13.21
CA VAL A 762 -5.70 29.81 12.58
C VAL A 762 -5.73 30.45 11.19
N THR A 763 -5.20 31.66 11.07
CA THR A 763 -4.94 32.31 9.78
C THR A 763 -3.59 31.85 9.23
N LEU A 764 -3.48 30.58 8.85
CA LEU A 764 -2.36 30.12 8.02
C LEU A 764 -2.61 30.59 6.57
N ARG A 765 -1.54 31.03 5.89
CA ARG A 765 -1.64 31.59 4.53
C ARG A 765 -1.86 30.47 3.52
N ASN A 766 -2.62 30.76 2.46
CA ASN A 766 -2.82 29.83 1.34
C ASN A 766 -1.48 29.51 0.67
N ASP A 767 -1.20 28.22 0.48
CA ASP A 767 0.01 27.76 -0.18
C ASP A 767 -0.24 27.59 -1.68
N CYS A 768 0.16 28.60 -2.46
CA CYS A 768 0.09 28.59 -3.92
C CYS A 768 1.47 28.48 -4.56
N ILE A 769 2.44 27.91 -3.82
CA ILE A 769 3.84 27.74 -4.23
C ILE A 769 4.17 26.25 -4.34
N HIS A 770 3.85 25.46 -3.31
CA HIS A 770 4.08 24.01 -3.31
C HIS A 770 2.98 23.27 -4.06
N TRP A 771 3.18 21.98 -4.30
CA TRP A 771 2.28 21.12 -5.05
C TRP A 771 1.70 20.04 -4.16
N CYS A 772 0.40 19.77 -4.34
CA CYS A 772 -0.23 18.61 -3.74
C CYS A 772 0.48 17.32 -4.16
N LEU A 773 0.56 16.36 -3.24
CA LEU A 773 1.00 15.00 -3.52
C LEU A 773 -0.13 14.00 -3.16
N PRO A 774 -0.50 13.08 -4.07
CA PRO A 774 -0.13 13.04 -5.50
C PRO A 774 -0.64 14.28 -6.27
N GLY A 775 -0.03 14.58 -7.41
CA GLY A 775 -0.36 15.80 -8.16
C GLY A 775 0.59 16.12 -9.32
N PRO A 776 0.56 17.35 -9.86
CA PRO A 776 1.30 17.69 -11.08
C PRO A 776 2.81 17.50 -10.99
N ILE A 777 3.35 17.59 -9.77
CA ILE A 777 4.78 17.45 -9.52
C ILE A 777 5.28 16.02 -9.81
N ASP A 778 4.39 15.03 -9.90
CA ASP A 778 4.74 13.66 -10.30
C ASP A 778 5.30 13.60 -11.73
N THR A 779 4.81 14.47 -12.62
CA THR A 779 5.29 14.55 -14.01
C THR A 779 6.75 14.99 -14.14
N LEU A 780 7.30 15.67 -13.14
CA LEU A 780 8.72 16.00 -13.14
C LEU A 780 9.56 14.71 -13.12
N ASN A 781 9.08 13.66 -12.45
CA ASN A 781 9.78 12.38 -12.39
C ASN A 781 9.60 11.58 -13.69
N ASP A 782 8.45 11.68 -14.37
CA ASP A 782 8.27 11.16 -15.74
C ASP A 782 9.34 11.74 -16.68
N ILE A 783 9.49 13.07 -16.68
CA ILE A 783 10.45 13.81 -17.51
C ILE A 783 11.89 13.44 -17.11
N LEU A 784 12.21 13.41 -15.82
CA LEU A 784 13.55 13.07 -15.33
C LEU A 784 13.97 11.68 -15.82
N LEU A 785 13.12 10.66 -15.65
CA LEU A 785 13.40 9.31 -16.11
C LEU A 785 13.63 9.28 -17.62
N GLN A 786 12.78 9.93 -18.41
CA GLN A 786 12.94 9.97 -19.87
C GLN A 786 14.21 10.69 -20.31
N MET A 787 14.60 11.77 -19.64
CA MET A 787 15.85 12.50 -19.93
C MET A 787 17.11 11.68 -19.55
N MET A 788 17.00 10.78 -18.57
CA MET A 788 18.08 9.86 -18.22
C MET A 788 18.22 8.72 -19.23
N LYS A 789 17.12 8.27 -19.85
CA LYS A 789 17.13 7.20 -20.88
C LYS A 789 17.80 7.61 -22.19
N THR A 790 17.56 8.84 -22.64
CA THR A 790 18.02 9.35 -23.94
C THR A 790 19.54 9.57 -24.03
N ASP A 791 20.30 9.10 -23.03
CA ASP A 791 21.76 9.21 -22.92
C ASP A 791 22.51 7.86 -22.94
N ASN A 792 21.81 6.72 -22.98
CA ASN A 792 22.45 5.39 -23.03
C ASN A 792 22.69 4.90 -24.45
#